data_AF-A0A9P6I6H4-F1
#
_entry.id   AF-A0A9P6I6H4-F1
#
_cell.length_a   1.000
_cell.length_b   1.000
_cell.length_c   1.000
_cell.angle_alpha   90.00
_cell.angle_beta   90.00
_cell.angle_gamma   90.00
#
_symmetry.space_group_name_H-M   'P 1'
#
loop_
_entity.id
_entity.type
_entity.pdbx_description
1 polymer ?
#
loop_
_entity_poly.entity_id
_entity_poly.type
_entity_poly.pdbx_seq_one_letter_code
_entity_poly.pdbx_strand_id
1 'polypeptide(L)'
;MIYEEINSILYRYDGEQVRIEPWGPNAFRVRSTRCPEMPSEAWALEQSPPTVDVSSKISIVGDGSGTVTNGKAKAVITKRGKITIFNHCDDVVLEEYARNRRDLLDANCSALEVEAREFKPLVGGNYHLTMRFESLREDEQIYGMGQYQQPHLDLKGLDLELAHRNSQASVPFALSSLGYGILWNNPAIGRVVFGKNTTTFEAYSTKVLDYWVVVGDTPAEIVERHASVTGTPPMMPDYGLGFWQCKLRYETQEELLQVAREYRRRDLPIDLIVVDFFHWPMQGEWKFDKKFWPDPDAMVEELKSMGIELMVSIWPTVDQRSENFAEMMELGLLVRSERGVRTNFEFEGQTVYFDPTNPDARRYVWNKAKDHYYSKGIRTFWLDQAEPEYSVYDFDNYRYFLGPNLEVGNVYPRDYARTFFDGMFSRVTLPLTKRSRHARGVAGLQREPVKSAHYPAPRSQRETSNKRNASPQLETPAENMDMDILDESMNGSCDNEHGETDSYRAVAALPQEQPEVAEVMTLSDMNAGIAPAEERINDPVNWVVPSASEETGADGQVGNLSCSHDGNILDEYMAGATFMDQLAVSVLEAVEMLYMEKKLPEQLGDFDLLHWNANSIIAKAGGWEHPVLLHLHLSRLHLLTPLIHMRTLAAAASSRALSMPVETSKVDKARFYISQWVIRDQYKARLSLIHAGAILWHVRRYSVNNFLEPFSIFAATLVVWSYSTMMTFLKKNKRTGQEQANDRSTSPYISNDRAPTGASPLEAIGDTPLAETEEEPEPVFLHLDRPCDDEMVQTYVRLGHKMAGHMSKVGDICQVGAPRRILREGIRMLMGGAEQPLQSETSKQRESLMVDGQASYAWGIEQPYVELLDSLVRSSAD
;
A
#
# COMPACT_ATOMS: atom_id res chain seq x y z
N MET A 1 31.70 15.56 -38.76
CA MET A 1 33.00 16.13 -38.32
C MET A 1 32.95 16.27 -36.81
N ILE A 2 34.07 16.02 -36.13
CA ILE A 2 34.23 16.26 -34.69
C ILE A 2 35.03 17.55 -34.53
N TYR A 3 34.67 18.38 -33.56
CA TYR A 3 35.40 19.58 -33.19
C TYR A 3 35.28 19.83 -31.68
N GLU A 4 36.29 20.49 -31.13
CA GLU A 4 36.34 20.94 -29.74
C GLU A 4 35.76 22.35 -29.64
N GLU A 5 34.94 22.59 -28.62
CA GLU A 5 34.37 23.89 -28.27
C GLU A 5 34.38 23.98 -26.75
N ILE A 6 35.09 24.97 -26.18
CA ILE A 6 35.29 25.25 -24.73
C ILE A 6 34.65 24.20 -23.79
N ASN A 7 35.47 23.26 -23.30
CA ASN A 7 35.08 22.18 -22.39
C ASN A 7 34.02 21.19 -22.92
N SER A 8 33.80 21.10 -24.23
CA SER A 8 32.87 20.12 -24.84
C SER A 8 33.38 19.56 -26.16
N ILE A 9 32.90 18.36 -26.49
CA ILE A 9 33.07 17.77 -27.83
C ILE A 9 31.76 17.92 -28.58
N LEU A 10 31.85 18.39 -29.83
CA LEU A 10 30.72 18.39 -30.74
C LEU A 10 30.98 17.52 -31.95
N TYR A 11 29.90 16.89 -32.42
CA TYR A 11 29.85 16.15 -33.66
C TYR A 11 28.72 16.68 -34.52
N ARG A 12 29.00 16.95 -35.80
CA ARG A 12 28.01 17.35 -36.81
C ARG A 12 28.02 16.42 -38.01
N TYR A 13 26.86 15.92 -38.42
CA TYR A 13 26.69 15.11 -39.62
C TYR A 13 25.24 15.17 -40.12
N ASP A 14 25.04 15.49 -41.41
CA ASP A 14 23.74 15.41 -42.10
C ASP A 14 22.54 16.02 -41.34
N GLY A 15 22.73 17.24 -40.81
CA GLY A 15 21.74 17.96 -40.01
C GLY A 15 21.69 17.59 -38.53
N GLU A 16 22.26 16.45 -38.10
CA GLU A 16 22.45 16.14 -36.68
C GLU A 16 23.59 16.99 -36.08
N GLN A 17 23.33 17.55 -34.89
CA GLN A 17 24.29 18.22 -34.02
C GLN A 17 24.30 17.53 -32.66
N VAL A 18 25.42 16.93 -32.27
CA VAL A 18 25.63 16.28 -30.97
C VAL A 18 26.62 17.11 -30.16
N ARG A 19 26.39 17.25 -28.84
CA ARG A 19 27.31 17.84 -27.86
C ARG A 19 27.46 16.90 -26.67
N ILE A 20 28.71 16.69 -26.24
CA ILE A 20 29.09 15.98 -25.02
C ILE A 20 29.85 16.99 -24.15
N GLU A 21 29.31 17.34 -22.98
CA GLU A 21 29.88 18.33 -22.07
C GLU A 21 29.96 17.77 -20.63
N PRO A 22 31.07 17.96 -19.87
CA PRO A 22 31.13 17.66 -18.45
C PRO A 22 30.04 18.43 -17.70
N TRP A 23 29.26 17.74 -16.85
CA TRP A 23 28.19 18.36 -16.09
C TRP A 23 28.20 17.86 -14.65
N GLY A 24 29.12 18.42 -13.87
CA GLY A 24 29.45 17.97 -12.50
C GLY A 24 30.56 16.91 -12.49
N PRO A 25 31.07 16.52 -11.30
CA PRO A 25 32.14 15.53 -11.19
C PRO A 25 31.72 14.16 -11.72
N ASN A 26 32.62 13.48 -12.44
CA ASN A 26 32.43 12.12 -12.99
C ASN A 26 31.22 11.97 -13.94
N ALA A 27 30.74 13.06 -14.54
CA ALA A 27 29.48 13.05 -15.28
C ALA A 27 29.52 13.85 -16.59
N PHE A 28 28.68 13.46 -17.55
CA PHE A 28 28.50 14.12 -18.84
C PHE A 28 27.02 14.38 -19.09
N ARG A 29 26.71 15.58 -19.60
CA ARG A 29 25.44 15.84 -20.31
C ARG A 29 25.68 15.59 -21.80
N VAL A 30 24.82 14.79 -22.41
CA VAL A 30 24.87 14.45 -23.83
C VAL A 30 23.58 14.93 -24.49
N ARG A 31 23.74 15.81 -25.47
CA ARG A 31 22.63 16.39 -26.23
C ARG A 31 22.76 16.09 -27.72
N SER A 32 21.66 15.76 -28.39
CA SER A 32 21.59 15.72 -29.86
C SER A 32 20.32 16.40 -30.38
N THR A 33 20.40 17.08 -31.52
CA THR A 33 19.22 17.61 -32.21
C THR A 33 19.41 17.59 -33.73
N ARG A 34 18.29 17.61 -34.46
CA ARG A 34 18.22 17.95 -35.89
C ARG A 34 17.56 19.31 -36.15
N CYS A 35 17.37 20.13 -35.11
CA CYS A 35 16.97 21.53 -35.25
C CYS A 35 18.17 22.39 -35.69
N PRO A 36 17.93 23.61 -36.25
CA PRO A 36 18.99 24.52 -36.65
C PRO A 36 19.94 24.91 -35.50
N GLU A 37 19.40 24.99 -34.29
CA GLU A 37 20.11 25.33 -33.06
C GLU A 37 19.78 24.31 -31.96
N MET A 38 20.70 24.13 -31.01
CA MET A 38 20.51 23.25 -29.86
C MET A 38 19.53 23.90 -28.87
N PRO A 39 18.41 23.23 -28.49
CA PRO A 39 17.50 23.77 -27.48
C PRO A 39 18.20 24.09 -26.15
N SER A 40 17.71 25.13 -25.49
CA SER A 40 18.35 25.78 -24.34
C SER A 40 17.85 25.28 -22.98
N GLU A 41 16.76 24.54 -23.00
CA GLU A 41 16.03 24.05 -21.85
C GLU A 41 16.91 23.13 -21.00
N ALA A 42 16.92 23.38 -19.68
CA ALA A 42 17.70 22.59 -18.71
C ALA A 42 16.88 21.45 -18.07
N TRP A 43 15.55 21.53 -18.13
CA TRP A 43 14.59 20.59 -17.53
C TRP A 43 14.84 20.28 -16.06
N ALA A 44 15.45 19.15 -15.70
CA ALA A 44 15.79 18.81 -14.33
C ALA A 44 17.18 19.36 -13.91
N LEU A 45 18.05 19.67 -14.87
CA LEU A 45 19.41 20.16 -14.67
C LEU A 45 19.48 21.69 -14.52
N GLU A 46 18.48 22.31 -13.88
CA GLU A 46 18.44 23.77 -13.64
C GLU A 46 19.60 24.25 -12.76
N GLN A 47 20.15 23.38 -11.90
CA GLN A 47 21.36 23.67 -11.16
C GLN A 47 22.57 23.42 -12.06
N SER A 48 23.22 24.50 -12.48
CA SER A 48 24.59 24.40 -12.95
C SER A 48 25.44 23.96 -11.76
N PRO A 49 26.07 22.77 -11.79
CA PRO A 49 27.01 22.40 -10.75
C PRO A 49 28.12 23.46 -10.67
N PRO A 50 28.81 23.61 -9.53
CA PRO A 50 29.98 24.48 -9.45
C PRO A 50 30.88 24.19 -10.64
N THR A 51 31.36 25.22 -11.33
CA THR A 51 32.33 25.05 -12.41
C THR A 51 33.54 24.35 -11.83
N VAL A 52 33.58 23.04 -11.98
CA VAL A 52 34.74 22.25 -11.61
C VAL A 52 35.84 22.75 -12.53
N ASP A 53 36.96 23.14 -11.93
CA ASP A 53 38.17 23.49 -12.66
C ASP A 53 38.78 22.18 -13.20
N VAL A 54 38.04 21.53 -14.11
CA VAL A 54 38.43 20.24 -14.65
C VAL A 54 39.55 20.51 -15.62
N SER A 55 40.68 19.88 -15.36
CA SER A 55 41.63 19.45 -16.39
C SER A 55 40.97 18.40 -17.31
N SER A 56 39.84 18.75 -17.95
CA SER A 56 39.11 17.85 -18.84
C SER A 56 39.96 17.65 -20.08
N LYS A 57 40.53 16.45 -20.19
CA LYS A 57 41.41 16.10 -21.30
C LYS A 57 40.52 15.79 -22.49
N ILE A 58 40.20 16.83 -23.27
CA ILE A 58 39.66 16.70 -24.61
C ILE A 58 40.81 16.39 -25.54
N SER A 59 40.66 15.35 -26.36
CA SER A 59 41.62 15.01 -27.40
C SER A 59 40.90 14.46 -28.62
N ILE A 60 41.16 15.04 -29.78
CA ILE A 60 40.81 14.46 -31.08
C ILE A 60 41.98 13.56 -31.50
N VAL A 61 41.74 12.27 -31.63
CA VAL A 61 42.76 11.26 -31.94
C VAL A 61 42.96 11.19 -33.46
N GLY A 62 44.15 10.78 -33.90
CA GLY A 62 44.53 10.79 -35.33
C GLY A 62 43.70 9.89 -36.26
N ASP A 63 42.88 9.00 -35.72
CA ASP A 63 41.90 8.20 -36.46
C ASP A 63 40.63 9.02 -36.83
N GLY A 64 40.42 10.16 -36.17
CA GLY A 64 39.26 11.03 -36.29
C GLY A 64 38.17 10.77 -35.25
N SER A 65 38.45 10.06 -34.16
CA SER A 65 37.62 9.99 -32.95
C SER A 65 37.89 11.16 -31.99
N GLY A 66 36.93 11.45 -31.11
CA GLY A 66 37.07 12.42 -30.02
C GLY A 66 36.92 11.73 -28.66
N THR A 67 37.76 12.10 -27.69
CA THR A 67 37.68 11.60 -26.31
C THR A 67 37.65 12.77 -25.34
N VAL A 68 36.76 12.72 -24.34
CA VAL A 68 36.74 13.64 -23.20
C VAL A 68 36.76 12.84 -21.89
N THR A 69 37.64 13.23 -20.97
CA THR A 69 37.72 12.63 -19.62
C THR A 69 37.32 13.65 -18.57
N ASN A 70 36.43 13.27 -17.66
CA ASN A 70 35.97 14.05 -16.51
C ASN A 70 36.03 13.18 -15.24
N GLY A 71 37.05 13.37 -14.42
CA GLY A 71 37.26 12.55 -13.22
C GLY A 71 37.35 11.06 -13.54
N LYS A 72 36.45 10.25 -12.95
CA LYS A 72 36.34 8.80 -13.16
C LYS A 72 35.65 8.39 -14.47
N ALA A 73 35.07 9.33 -15.21
CA ALA A 73 34.30 9.04 -16.42
C ALA A 73 35.05 9.46 -17.68
N LYS A 74 35.02 8.63 -18.72
CA LYS A 74 35.59 8.92 -20.04
C LYS A 74 34.54 8.67 -21.12
N ALA A 75 34.23 9.66 -21.93
CA ALA A 75 33.37 9.52 -23.10
C ALA A 75 34.20 9.53 -24.38
N VAL A 76 33.98 8.55 -25.25
CA VAL A 76 34.58 8.45 -26.59
C VAL A 76 33.46 8.57 -27.62
N ILE A 77 33.66 9.39 -28.63
CA ILE A 77 32.80 9.50 -29.81
C ILE A 77 33.61 9.16 -31.07
N THR A 78 33.18 8.13 -31.79
CA THR A 78 33.86 7.68 -33.01
C THR A 78 33.73 8.70 -34.13
N LYS A 79 34.57 8.58 -35.17
CA LYS A 79 34.48 9.38 -36.41
C LYS A 79 33.09 9.35 -37.07
N ARG A 80 32.32 8.28 -36.84
CA ARG A 80 30.95 8.08 -37.33
C ARG A 80 29.86 8.48 -36.33
N GLY A 81 30.22 9.00 -35.16
CA GLY A 81 29.29 9.59 -34.20
C GLY A 81 28.65 8.59 -33.24
N LYS A 82 29.20 7.38 -33.10
CA LYS A 82 28.81 6.42 -32.06
C LYS A 82 29.52 6.77 -30.74
N ILE A 83 28.79 6.81 -29.64
CA ILE A 83 29.27 7.17 -28.29
C ILE A 83 29.43 5.93 -27.42
N THR A 84 30.52 5.91 -26.63
CA THR A 84 30.80 4.90 -25.61
C THR A 84 31.32 5.59 -24.35
N ILE A 85 30.76 5.26 -23.19
CA ILE A 85 31.17 5.76 -21.87
C ILE A 85 31.92 4.65 -21.12
N PHE A 86 33.04 5.02 -20.53
CA PHE A 86 33.92 4.14 -19.77
C PHE A 86 34.09 4.64 -18.34
N ASN A 87 34.36 3.72 -17.42
CA ASN A 87 34.82 4.01 -16.07
C ASN A 87 36.34 4.28 -16.02
N HIS A 88 36.87 4.46 -14.82
CA HIS A 88 38.30 4.73 -14.59
C HIS A 88 39.20 3.48 -14.72
N CYS A 89 38.61 2.29 -14.81
CA CYS A 89 39.29 1.02 -15.09
C CYS A 89 39.31 0.69 -16.60
N ASP A 90 38.82 1.60 -17.45
CA ASP A 90 38.59 1.41 -18.89
C ASP A 90 37.52 0.33 -19.25
N ASP A 91 36.66 -0.07 -18.31
CA ASP A 91 35.48 -0.89 -18.62
C ASP A 91 34.40 -0.04 -19.30
N VAL A 92 33.68 -0.62 -20.27
CA VAL A 92 32.50 0.00 -20.88
C VAL A 92 31.32 -0.08 -19.92
N VAL A 93 30.75 1.08 -19.57
CA VAL A 93 29.55 1.17 -18.71
C VAL A 93 28.30 1.55 -19.50
N LEU A 94 28.43 2.22 -20.65
CA LEU A 94 27.31 2.55 -21.52
C LEU A 94 27.79 2.63 -22.98
N GLU A 95 27.14 1.92 -23.90
CA GLU A 95 27.46 1.96 -25.34
C GLU A 95 26.20 2.20 -26.16
N GLU A 96 26.28 3.06 -27.18
CA GLU A 96 25.19 3.28 -28.13
C GLU A 96 24.96 2.07 -29.06
N TYR A 97 23.71 1.60 -29.14
CA TYR A 97 23.32 0.51 -30.04
C TYR A 97 23.17 1.02 -31.47
N ALA A 98 24.17 0.73 -32.31
CA ALA A 98 24.13 0.98 -33.75
C ALA A 98 24.18 -0.34 -34.53
N ARG A 99 23.29 -0.53 -35.50
CA ARG A 99 23.29 -1.69 -36.41
C ARG A 99 23.08 -1.22 -37.84
N ASN A 100 24.08 -0.55 -38.39
CA ASN A 100 24.10 0.01 -39.74
C ASN A 100 25.47 -0.20 -40.40
N ARG A 101 25.63 0.20 -41.67
CA ARG A 101 26.88 0.05 -42.44
C ARG A 101 27.72 1.33 -42.56
N ARG A 102 27.51 2.33 -41.71
CA ARG A 102 28.26 3.62 -41.77
C ARG A 102 29.74 3.48 -41.39
N ASP A 103 30.04 2.51 -40.53
CA ASP A 103 31.39 2.06 -40.25
C ASP A 103 31.48 0.56 -40.55
N LEU A 104 32.34 0.20 -41.51
CA LEU A 104 32.57 -1.20 -41.88
C LEU A 104 33.58 -1.90 -40.96
N LEU A 105 34.20 -1.15 -40.03
CA LEU A 105 35.16 -1.66 -39.06
C LEU A 105 34.58 -1.79 -37.64
N ASP A 106 33.36 -1.28 -37.40
CA ASP A 106 32.64 -1.51 -36.14
C ASP A 106 32.23 -2.98 -36.06
N ALA A 107 32.50 -3.63 -34.92
CA ALA A 107 32.17 -5.03 -34.69
C ALA A 107 30.65 -5.31 -34.80
N ASN A 108 29.82 -4.30 -34.55
CA ASN A 108 28.37 -4.34 -34.66
C ASN A 108 27.83 -3.86 -36.03
N CYS A 109 28.71 -3.68 -37.03
CA CYS A 109 28.32 -3.36 -38.41
C CYS A 109 27.28 -4.35 -38.95
N SER A 110 26.13 -3.84 -39.41
CA SER A 110 24.98 -4.68 -39.73
C SER A 110 24.09 -4.07 -40.82
N ALA A 111 23.42 -4.94 -41.57
CA ALA A 111 22.52 -4.58 -42.68
C ALA A 111 21.14 -4.07 -42.25
N LEU A 112 20.87 -4.00 -40.94
CA LEU A 112 19.56 -3.62 -40.39
C LEU A 112 19.25 -2.12 -40.53
N GLU A 113 20.27 -1.29 -40.75
CA GLU A 113 20.20 0.19 -40.85
C GLU A 113 19.50 0.88 -39.66
N VAL A 114 19.74 0.38 -38.44
CA VAL A 114 19.24 0.99 -37.20
C VAL A 114 20.23 2.04 -36.67
N GLU A 115 19.72 3.24 -36.41
CA GLU A 115 20.43 4.32 -35.71
C GLU A 115 20.31 4.20 -34.18
N ALA A 116 21.36 4.57 -33.47
CA ALA A 116 21.31 4.72 -32.01
C ALA A 116 20.45 5.91 -31.57
N ARG A 117 20.51 7.01 -32.34
CA ARG A 117 19.79 8.27 -32.12
C ARG A 117 18.84 8.54 -33.29
N GLU A 118 17.71 7.86 -33.30
CA GLU A 118 16.73 7.97 -34.38
C GLU A 118 15.79 9.16 -34.14
N PHE A 119 15.84 10.16 -35.03
CA PHE A 119 14.93 11.30 -35.05
C PHE A 119 13.92 11.13 -36.18
N LYS A 120 12.79 10.47 -35.90
CA LYS A 120 11.73 10.24 -36.88
C LYS A 120 10.82 11.49 -36.96
N PRO A 121 10.76 12.22 -38.10
CA PRO A 121 10.07 13.50 -38.18
C PRO A 121 8.56 13.34 -38.04
N LEU A 122 7.94 14.24 -37.28
CA LEU A 122 6.50 14.40 -37.15
C LEU A 122 6.02 15.59 -37.99
N VAL A 123 4.78 15.49 -38.48
CA VAL A 123 4.13 16.62 -39.15
C VAL A 123 3.97 17.77 -38.16
N GLY A 124 4.59 18.92 -38.45
CA GLY A 124 4.63 20.07 -37.55
C GLY A 124 6.01 20.42 -37.00
N GLY A 125 7.02 19.56 -37.16
CA GLY A 125 8.44 19.91 -36.96
C GLY A 125 9.12 19.34 -35.71
N ASN A 126 8.39 18.68 -34.82
CA ASN A 126 8.98 17.85 -33.76
C ASN A 126 9.37 16.47 -34.32
N TYR A 127 10.00 15.64 -33.49
CA TYR A 127 10.40 14.27 -33.80
C TYR A 127 9.85 13.29 -32.77
N HIS A 128 9.50 12.07 -33.20
CA HIS A 128 9.52 10.90 -32.34
C HIS A 128 10.99 10.50 -32.24
N LEU A 129 11.56 10.64 -31.04
CA LEU A 129 12.94 10.31 -30.75
C LEU A 129 13.02 8.89 -30.19
N THR A 130 13.93 8.07 -30.72
CA THR A 130 14.32 6.79 -30.11
C THR A 130 15.82 6.77 -29.87
N MET A 131 16.21 6.63 -28.60
CA MET A 131 17.59 6.47 -28.14
C MET A 131 17.84 5.01 -27.78
N ARG A 132 18.91 4.40 -28.29
CA ARG A 132 19.21 2.97 -28.09
C ARG A 132 20.62 2.75 -27.54
N PHE A 133 20.73 1.91 -26.52
CA PHE A 133 21.98 1.47 -25.91
C PHE A 133 22.09 -0.05 -25.96
N GLU A 134 23.32 -0.56 -26.04
CA GLU A 134 23.61 -1.99 -25.92
C GLU A 134 23.16 -2.50 -24.55
N SER A 135 22.58 -3.71 -24.49
CA SER A 135 22.46 -4.42 -23.22
C SER A 135 23.79 -5.12 -22.93
N LEU A 136 24.74 -4.37 -22.38
CA LEU A 136 26.15 -4.77 -22.25
C LEU A 136 26.36 -6.13 -21.55
N ARG A 137 25.52 -6.45 -20.56
CA ARG A 137 25.61 -7.69 -19.77
C ARG A 137 24.23 -8.25 -19.44
N GLU A 138 24.15 -9.58 -19.35
CA GLU A 138 22.91 -10.29 -18.95
C GLU A 138 22.62 -10.19 -17.45
N ASP A 139 23.64 -9.95 -16.62
CA ASP A 139 23.58 -9.79 -15.17
C ASP A 139 23.60 -8.31 -14.71
N GLU A 140 23.46 -7.36 -15.65
CA GLU A 140 23.19 -5.97 -15.31
C GLU A 140 21.82 -5.83 -14.63
N GLN A 141 21.80 -5.16 -13.50
CA GLN A 141 20.59 -4.84 -12.75
C GLN A 141 20.32 -3.34 -12.82
N ILE A 142 19.07 -2.95 -13.02
CA ILE A 142 18.66 -1.55 -13.18
C ILE A 142 17.67 -1.17 -12.09
N TYR A 143 17.87 -0.02 -11.43
CA TYR A 143 17.03 0.47 -10.33
C TYR A 143 16.58 1.92 -10.59
N GLY A 144 15.56 2.38 -9.86
CA GLY A 144 15.11 3.77 -9.88
C GLY A 144 13.87 3.99 -10.75
N MET A 145 13.96 4.90 -11.73
CA MET A 145 12.90 5.30 -12.68
C MET A 145 11.61 5.91 -12.09
N GLY A 146 11.40 5.85 -10.78
CA GLY A 146 10.29 6.50 -10.09
C GLY A 146 9.40 5.50 -9.36
N GLN A 147 8.09 5.56 -9.60
CA GLN A 147 7.10 4.70 -8.95
C GLN A 147 6.22 4.02 -9.98
N TYR A 148 6.27 2.69 -10.02
CA TYR A 148 5.50 1.84 -10.93
C TYR A 148 4.80 0.73 -10.15
N GLN A 149 3.61 0.31 -10.61
CA GLN A 149 2.76 -0.65 -9.90
C GLN A 149 3.12 -2.09 -10.25
N GLN A 150 4.29 -2.53 -9.80
CA GLN A 150 4.89 -3.82 -10.14
C GLN A 150 5.71 -4.41 -8.97
N PRO A 151 5.90 -5.74 -8.90
CA PRO A 151 6.66 -6.41 -7.84
C PRO A 151 8.18 -6.46 -8.11
N HIS A 152 8.70 -5.54 -8.93
CA HIS A 152 10.07 -5.60 -9.46
C HIS A 152 10.89 -4.38 -9.04
N LEU A 153 11.91 -4.63 -8.21
CA LEU A 153 12.95 -3.65 -7.87
C LEU A 153 14.02 -3.55 -8.96
N ASP A 154 14.47 -4.71 -9.47
CA ASP A 154 15.31 -4.77 -10.67
C ASP A 154 14.43 -4.63 -11.92
N LEU A 155 14.73 -3.61 -12.71
CA LEU A 155 13.99 -3.19 -13.90
C LEU A 155 14.55 -3.82 -15.18
N LYS A 156 15.62 -4.63 -15.12
CA LYS A 156 16.20 -5.28 -16.30
C LYS A 156 15.20 -6.24 -16.94
N GLY A 157 15.02 -6.09 -18.24
CA GLY A 157 14.04 -6.81 -19.05
C GLY A 157 12.62 -6.25 -19.00
N LEU A 158 12.36 -5.16 -18.26
CA LEU A 158 11.04 -4.54 -18.15
C LEU A 158 10.83 -3.41 -19.15
N ASP A 159 9.56 -3.04 -19.27
CA ASP A 159 9.00 -1.98 -20.10
C ASP A 159 8.21 -1.03 -19.20
N LEU A 160 8.56 0.25 -19.22
CA LEU A 160 8.00 1.29 -18.37
C LEU A 160 7.50 2.46 -19.23
N GLU A 161 6.26 2.87 -19.00
CA GLU A 161 5.70 4.08 -19.60
C GLU A 161 6.32 5.33 -18.96
N LEU A 162 6.75 6.29 -19.77
CA LEU A 162 7.20 7.60 -19.29
C LEU A 162 5.99 8.55 -19.31
N ALA A 163 5.05 8.31 -18.39
CA ALA A 163 3.88 9.13 -18.17
C ALA A 163 3.47 9.10 -16.68
N HIS A 164 2.77 10.14 -16.23
CA HIS A 164 2.09 10.13 -14.93
C HIS A 164 0.64 9.66 -15.08
N ARG A 165 0.22 8.82 -14.13
CA ARG A 165 -1.15 8.30 -13.97
C ARG A 165 -1.38 8.09 -12.48
N ASN A 166 -2.62 8.10 -12.01
CA ASN A 166 -2.88 7.83 -10.58
C ASN A 166 -2.15 6.55 -10.12
N SER A 167 -1.34 6.69 -9.07
CA SER A 167 -0.39 5.72 -8.52
C SER A 167 0.92 5.42 -9.30
N GLN A 168 1.16 6.02 -10.46
CA GLN A 168 2.39 5.93 -11.26
C GLN A 168 3.08 7.30 -11.40
N ALA A 169 4.37 7.38 -11.11
CA ALA A 169 5.15 8.61 -11.24
C ALA A 169 6.48 8.36 -11.95
N SER A 170 6.61 8.86 -13.18
CA SER A 170 7.84 8.82 -13.97
C SER A 170 8.90 9.77 -13.39
N VAL A 171 10.01 9.24 -12.88
CA VAL A 171 11.18 10.01 -12.41
C VAL A 171 12.41 9.38 -13.04
N PRO A 172 12.75 9.73 -14.29
CA PRO A 172 13.50 8.84 -15.17
C PRO A 172 15.03 8.93 -14.98
N PHE A 173 15.45 8.73 -13.74
CA PHE A 173 16.83 8.45 -13.34
C PHE A 173 16.97 6.96 -13.02
N ALA A 174 17.81 6.26 -13.78
CA ALA A 174 18.15 4.86 -13.56
C ALA A 174 19.56 4.73 -12.96
N LEU A 175 19.73 3.79 -12.03
CA LEU A 175 21.00 3.36 -11.45
C LEU A 175 21.30 1.93 -11.95
N SER A 176 22.48 1.71 -12.53
CA SER A 176 22.93 0.39 -12.99
C SER A 176 23.94 -0.23 -12.01
N SER A 177 23.89 -1.56 -11.85
CA SER A 177 24.91 -2.33 -11.14
C SER A 177 26.30 -2.25 -11.78
N LEU A 178 26.43 -1.73 -13.01
CA LEU A 178 27.71 -1.51 -13.70
C LEU A 178 28.46 -0.24 -13.25
N GLY A 179 28.00 0.45 -12.20
CA GLY A 179 28.69 1.62 -11.64
C GLY A 179 28.37 2.93 -12.37
N TYR A 180 27.18 3.05 -12.97
CA TYR A 180 26.72 4.30 -13.58
C TYR A 180 25.26 4.63 -13.24
N GLY A 181 24.93 5.92 -13.30
CA GLY A 181 23.55 6.42 -13.30
C GLY A 181 23.25 7.18 -14.59
N ILE A 182 22.01 7.10 -15.07
CA ILE A 182 21.53 7.83 -16.26
C ILE A 182 20.19 8.51 -15.98
N LEU A 183 20.15 9.84 -16.17
CA LEU A 183 18.95 10.65 -16.16
C LEU A 183 18.52 10.94 -17.60
N TRP A 184 17.32 10.51 -17.98
CA TRP A 184 16.65 10.95 -19.20
C TRP A 184 16.08 12.35 -18.97
N ASN A 185 16.80 13.39 -19.40
CA ASN A 185 16.47 14.79 -19.13
C ASN A 185 15.48 15.34 -20.17
N ASN A 186 14.38 14.62 -20.41
CA ASN A 186 13.37 14.98 -21.40
C ASN A 186 11.96 14.67 -20.86
N PRO A 187 11.07 15.68 -20.73
CA PRO A 187 9.76 15.51 -20.10
C PRO A 187 8.64 15.00 -21.03
N ALA A 188 8.95 14.69 -22.28
CA ALA A 188 7.99 14.15 -23.23
C ALA A 188 7.33 12.86 -22.72
N ILE A 189 6.09 12.63 -23.15
CA ILE A 189 5.43 11.34 -22.98
C ILE A 189 6.15 10.31 -23.86
N GLY A 190 6.35 9.12 -23.33
CA GLY A 190 7.18 8.12 -24.00
C GLY A 190 7.27 6.81 -23.25
N ARG A 191 8.42 6.16 -23.37
CA ARG A 191 8.65 4.78 -22.90
C ARG A 191 10.13 4.54 -22.64
N VAL A 192 10.45 3.67 -21.70
CA VAL A 192 11.77 3.01 -21.63
C VAL A 192 11.61 1.51 -21.57
N VAL A 193 12.44 0.79 -22.31
CA VAL A 193 12.54 -0.67 -22.27
C VAL A 193 13.97 -1.03 -21.95
N PHE A 194 14.22 -1.63 -20.78
CA PHE A 194 15.55 -2.12 -20.37
C PHE A 194 15.79 -3.55 -20.90
N GLY A 195 15.51 -3.77 -22.18
CA GLY A 195 15.49 -5.10 -22.80
C GLY A 195 16.83 -5.81 -22.68
N LYS A 196 16.79 -7.14 -22.53
CA LYS A 196 18.00 -8.00 -22.43
C LYS A 196 18.86 -8.00 -23.70
N ASN A 197 18.28 -7.59 -24.83
CA ASN A 197 18.94 -7.41 -26.12
C ASN A 197 19.36 -5.94 -26.37
N THR A 198 18.57 -4.98 -25.88
CA THR A 198 18.74 -3.54 -26.13
C THR A 198 17.99 -2.73 -25.08
N THR A 199 18.66 -1.72 -24.51
CA THR A 199 17.98 -0.66 -23.75
C THR A 199 17.50 0.43 -24.71
N THR A 200 16.24 0.84 -24.63
CA THR A 200 15.65 1.86 -25.52
C THR A 200 14.87 2.89 -24.72
N PHE A 201 15.13 4.18 -24.94
CA PHE A 201 14.32 5.30 -24.45
C PHE A 201 13.60 5.94 -25.64
N GLU A 202 12.31 6.21 -25.51
CA GLU A 202 11.48 6.86 -26.52
C GLU A 202 10.85 8.14 -25.95
N ALA A 203 10.83 9.20 -26.76
CA ALA A 203 10.02 10.40 -26.54
C ALA A 203 9.12 10.60 -27.77
N TYR A 204 7.80 10.52 -27.59
CA TYR A 204 6.84 10.53 -28.70
C TYR A 204 6.74 11.88 -29.40
N SER A 205 7.15 12.98 -28.75
CA SER A 205 7.26 14.30 -29.35
C SER A 205 8.37 15.09 -28.66
N THR A 206 9.46 15.38 -29.36
CA THR A 206 10.51 16.26 -28.83
C THR A 206 11.35 16.91 -29.94
N LYS A 207 12.18 17.88 -29.57
CA LYS A 207 13.13 18.57 -30.47
C LYS A 207 14.59 18.16 -30.21
N VAL A 208 14.86 17.44 -29.11
CA VAL A 208 16.21 17.20 -28.60
C VAL A 208 16.27 15.87 -27.85
N LEU A 209 17.34 15.13 -28.08
CA LEU A 209 17.85 14.11 -27.16
C LEU A 209 18.64 14.84 -26.09
N ASP A 210 18.32 14.64 -24.81
CA ASP A 210 19.09 15.18 -23.69
C ASP A 210 19.10 14.15 -22.57
N TYR A 211 20.29 13.67 -22.22
CA TYR A 211 20.48 12.79 -21.07
C TYR A 211 21.76 13.17 -20.32
N TRP A 212 21.77 12.86 -19.03
CA TRP A 212 22.93 13.04 -18.17
C TRP A 212 23.36 11.68 -17.63
N VAL A 213 24.65 11.38 -17.74
CA VAL A 213 25.25 10.11 -17.29
C VAL A 213 26.37 10.39 -16.31
N VAL A 214 26.41 9.65 -15.21
CA VAL A 214 27.44 9.74 -14.16
C VAL A 214 28.04 8.37 -13.89
N VAL A 215 29.34 8.33 -13.62
CA VAL A 215 30.06 7.12 -13.20
C VAL A 215 30.48 7.28 -11.74
N GLY A 216 30.35 6.21 -10.95
CA GLY A 216 30.79 6.19 -9.56
C GLY A 216 31.03 4.77 -9.07
N ASP A 217 31.89 4.62 -8.07
CA ASP A 217 32.31 3.29 -7.60
C ASP A 217 31.28 2.68 -6.64
N THR A 218 30.31 3.50 -6.20
CA THR A 218 29.23 3.09 -5.28
C THR A 218 27.90 3.73 -5.68
N PRO A 219 26.75 3.09 -5.36
CA PRO A 219 25.43 3.69 -5.49
C PRO A 219 25.28 5.04 -4.77
N ALA A 220 25.92 5.20 -3.61
CA ALA A 220 25.87 6.45 -2.83
C ALA A 220 26.50 7.62 -3.59
N GLU A 221 27.71 7.43 -4.15
CA GLU A 221 28.36 8.45 -4.98
C GLU A 221 27.48 8.86 -6.16
N ILE A 222 26.86 7.90 -6.85
CA ILE A 222 26.00 8.14 -8.01
C ILE A 222 24.74 8.95 -7.62
N VAL A 223 24.07 8.59 -6.53
CA VAL A 223 22.85 9.26 -6.06
C VAL A 223 23.15 10.67 -5.52
N GLU A 224 24.27 10.86 -4.80
CA GLU A 224 24.73 12.19 -4.38
C GLU A 224 24.98 13.11 -5.58
N ARG A 225 25.64 12.60 -6.63
CA ARG A 225 25.91 13.40 -7.84
C ARG A 225 24.62 13.75 -8.57
N HIS A 226 23.66 12.83 -8.66
CA HIS A 226 22.32 13.13 -9.19
C HIS A 226 21.65 14.26 -8.40
N ALA A 227 21.59 14.15 -7.07
CA ALA A 227 21.01 15.19 -6.21
C ALA A 227 21.75 16.54 -6.32
N SER A 228 23.05 16.54 -6.62
CA SER A 228 23.83 17.77 -6.82
C SER A 228 23.51 18.56 -8.10
N VAL A 229 22.84 17.93 -9.08
CA VAL A 229 22.46 18.57 -10.36
C VAL A 229 20.94 18.73 -10.53
N THR A 230 20.12 17.93 -9.84
CA THR A 230 18.65 18.05 -9.83
C THR A 230 18.08 18.73 -8.57
N GLY A 231 18.88 18.81 -7.51
CA GLY A 231 18.58 19.52 -6.25
C GLY A 231 18.42 18.58 -5.05
N THR A 232 19.01 18.97 -3.93
CA THR A 232 18.94 18.24 -2.66
C THR A 232 17.61 18.48 -1.93
N PRO A 233 17.07 17.48 -1.20
CA PRO A 233 15.92 17.68 -0.33
C PRO A 233 16.25 18.65 0.82
N PRO A 234 15.32 19.53 1.21
CA PRO A 234 15.44 20.34 2.40
C PRO A 234 15.23 19.46 3.64
N MET A 235 15.67 19.96 4.79
CA MET A 235 15.44 19.27 6.06
C MET A 235 13.94 19.11 6.34
N MET A 236 13.52 17.87 6.63
CA MET A 236 12.16 17.55 7.04
C MET A 236 11.85 18.28 8.37
N PRO A 237 10.69 18.95 8.53
CA PRO A 237 10.29 19.50 9.81
C PRO A 237 9.94 18.39 10.80
N ASP A 238 10.14 18.64 12.10
CA ASP A 238 10.00 17.63 13.16
C ASP A 238 8.59 16.99 13.20
N TYR A 239 7.52 17.79 13.08
CA TYR A 239 6.13 17.31 12.97
C TYR A 239 5.91 16.35 11.78
N GLY A 240 6.76 16.46 10.77
CA GLY A 240 6.73 15.63 9.57
C GLY A 240 7.24 14.21 9.78
N LEU A 241 7.95 13.93 10.89
CA LEU A 241 8.44 12.61 11.27
C LEU A 241 7.50 11.85 12.21
N GLY A 242 6.48 12.54 12.73
CA GLY A 242 5.51 12.02 13.70
C GLY A 242 4.35 11.24 13.09
N PHE A 243 3.26 11.06 13.85
CA PHE A 243 2.07 10.33 13.37
C PHE A 243 1.08 11.25 12.64
N TRP A 244 0.70 10.85 11.41
CA TRP A 244 -0.17 11.60 10.51
C TRP A 244 -1.56 10.93 10.42
N GLN A 245 -2.58 11.51 11.05
CA GLN A 245 -3.94 10.99 11.01
C GLN A 245 -4.72 11.52 9.79
N CYS A 246 -5.06 10.62 8.86
CA CYS A 246 -5.94 10.90 7.73
C CYS A 246 -7.03 9.82 7.60
N LYS A 247 -8.13 10.13 6.91
CA LYS A 247 -9.08 9.18 6.33
C LYS A 247 -9.78 9.87 5.17
N LEU A 248 -10.47 9.10 4.32
CA LEU A 248 -11.46 9.61 3.38
C LEU A 248 -12.87 9.44 3.96
N ARG A 249 -13.50 10.47 4.53
CA ARG A 249 -12.99 11.82 4.85
C ARG A 249 -13.58 12.31 6.18
N TYR A 250 -12.96 13.31 6.81
CA TYR A 250 -13.66 14.11 7.83
C TYR A 250 -14.53 15.14 7.10
N GLU A 251 -15.84 15.14 7.35
CA GLU A 251 -16.79 15.98 6.61
C GLU A 251 -16.95 17.37 7.22
N THR A 252 -16.65 17.52 8.51
CA THR A 252 -16.86 18.77 9.26
C THR A 252 -15.71 19.09 10.22
N GLN A 253 -15.61 20.37 10.55
CA GLN A 253 -14.66 20.89 11.55
C GLN A 253 -14.76 20.19 12.91
N GLU A 254 -15.98 20.00 13.42
CA GLU A 254 -16.19 19.38 14.74
C GLU A 254 -15.89 17.88 14.72
N GLU A 255 -16.11 17.17 13.60
CA GLU A 255 -15.69 15.77 13.46
C GLU A 255 -14.16 15.62 13.52
N LEU A 256 -13.42 16.48 12.81
CA LEU A 256 -11.96 16.49 12.84
C LEU A 256 -11.44 16.83 14.24
N LEU A 257 -12.00 17.84 14.88
CA LEU A 257 -11.62 18.24 16.25
C LEU A 257 -11.95 17.15 17.27
N GLN A 258 -13.08 16.44 17.15
CA GLN A 258 -13.40 15.30 18.01
C GLN A 258 -12.34 14.19 17.90
N VAL A 259 -11.83 13.91 16.71
CA VAL A 259 -10.73 12.94 16.54
C VAL A 259 -9.45 13.44 17.20
N ALA A 260 -9.03 14.69 16.95
CA ALA A 260 -7.84 15.26 17.57
C ALA A 260 -7.92 15.28 19.12
N ARG A 261 -9.07 15.70 19.66
CA ARG A 261 -9.39 15.66 21.09
C ARG A 261 -9.36 14.24 21.64
N GLU A 262 -9.87 13.25 20.91
CA GLU A 262 -9.89 11.85 21.35
C GLU A 262 -8.48 11.22 21.39
N TYR A 263 -7.59 11.57 20.46
CA TYR A 263 -6.16 11.22 20.54
C TYR A 263 -5.53 11.79 21.82
N ARG A 264 -5.71 13.10 22.08
CA ARG A 264 -5.18 13.74 23.30
C ARG A 264 -5.82 13.22 24.58
N ARG A 265 -7.12 12.89 24.59
CA ARG A 265 -7.83 12.28 25.73
C ARG A 265 -7.35 10.85 26.04
N ARG A 266 -6.74 10.16 25.07
CA ARG A 266 -6.14 8.82 25.22
C ARG A 266 -4.63 8.84 25.45
N ASP A 267 -4.01 10.02 25.47
CA ASP A 267 -2.55 10.19 25.51
C ASP A 267 -1.83 9.45 24.36
N LEU A 268 -2.43 9.49 23.17
CA LEU A 268 -1.85 8.90 21.95
C LEU A 268 -1.08 9.97 21.14
N PRO A 269 0.09 9.62 20.56
CA PRO A 269 0.85 10.53 19.74
C PRO A 269 0.12 10.85 18.43
N ILE A 270 0.12 12.12 18.08
CA ILE A 270 -0.39 12.69 16.84
C ILE A 270 0.30 14.04 16.64
N ASP A 271 0.85 14.25 15.46
CA ASP A 271 1.64 15.43 15.11
C ASP A 271 1.04 16.18 13.94
N LEU A 272 0.28 15.48 13.09
CA LEU A 272 -0.42 16.05 11.94
C LEU A 272 -1.79 15.39 11.75
N ILE A 273 -2.81 16.20 11.45
CA ILE A 273 -4.15 15.73 11.05
C ILE A 273 -4.55 16.36 9.72
N VAL A 274 -5.36 15.64 8.93
CA VAL A 274 -5.61 15.97 7.51
C VAL A 274 -7.09 16.27 7.24
N VAL A 275 -7.37 17.40 6.57
CA VAL A 275 -8.64 17.65 5.87
C VAL A 275 -8.50 17.16 4.44
N ASP A 276 -9.25 16.13 4.09
CA ASP A 276 -9.32 15.55 2.76
C ASP A 276 -10.16 16.42 1.78
N PHE A 277 -10.31 15.97 0.54
CA PHE A 277 -11.02 16.63 -0.55
C PHE A 277 -12.52 16.96 -0.28
N PHE A 278 -13.08 17.81 -1.14
CA PHE A 278 -14.49 18.30 -1.08
C PHE A 278 -14.88 19.00 0.23
N HIS A 279 -13.93 19.58 0.96
CA HIS A 279 -14.20 20.50 2.07
C HIS A 279 -14.50 21.95 1.59
N TRP A 280 -14.42 22.19 0.28
CA TRP A 280 -14.69 23.46 -0.41
C TRP A 280 -16.12 23.52 -0.99
N PRO A 281 -16.66 24.72 -1.30
CA PRO A 281 -17.99 24.84 -1.91
C PRO A 281 -18.04 24.34 -3.36
N MET A 282 -16.96 24.55 -4.11
CA MET A 282 -16.81 24.15 -5.51
C MET A 282 -15.34 23.89 -5.84
N GLN A 283 -15.07 22.95 -6.74
CA GLN A 283 -13.71 22.67 -7.22
C GLN A 283 -13.11 23.90 -7.90
N GLY A 284 -11.88 24.26 -7.51
CA GLY A 284 -11.20 25.46 -8.00
C GLY A 284 -11.47 26.73 -7.20
N GLU A 285 -12.21 26.67 -6.08
CA GLU A 285 -12.36 27.83 -5.18
C GLU A 285 -11.26 27.92 -4.10
N TRP A 286 -10.62 26.79 -3.77
CA TRP A 286 -9.52 26.68 -2.80
C TRP A 286 -9.76 27.45 -1.49
N LYS A 287 -10.94 27.24 -0.90
CA LYS A 287 -11.36 27.79 0.40
C LYS A 287 -12.30 26.81 1.10
N PHE A 288 -12.35 26.86 2.43
CA PHE A 288 -13.31 26.08 3.23
C PHE A 288 -14.77 26.49 2.95
N ASP A 289 -15.68 25.51 2.85
CA ASP A 289 -17.13 25.75 2.91
C ASP A 289 -17.56 26.03 4.35
N LYS A 290 -17.93 27.29 4.61
CA LYS A 290 -18.41 27.78 5.92
C LYS A 290 -19.62 27.04 6.48
N LYS A 291 -20.36 26.29 5.65
CA LYS A 291 -21.46 25.43 6.12
C LYS A 291 -20.98 24.24 6.95
N PHE A 292 -19.82 23.68 6.62
CA PHE A 292 -19.24 22.50 7.26
C PHE A 292 -17.99 22.81 8.10
N TRP A 293 -17.35 23.95 7.80
CA TRP A 293 -16.14 24.47 8.42
C TRP A 293 -16.38 25.94 8.86
N PRO A 294 -17.25 26.16 9.87
CA PRO A 294 -17.75 27.49 10.20
C PRO A 294 -16.70 28.45 10.76
N ASP A 295 -15.67 27.94 11.45
CA ASP A 295 -14.60 28.75 12.04
C ASP A 295 -13.23 28.04 11.91
N PRO A 296 -12.61 28.05 10.71
CA PRO A 296 -11.33 27.38 10.50
C PRO A 296 -10.17 28.02 11.26
N ASP A 297 -10.30 29.28 11.68
CA ASP A 297 -9.28 29.98 12.46
C ASP A 297 -9.23 29.42 13.89
N ALA A 298 -10.39 29.28 14.55
CA ALA A 298 -10.48 28.62 15.85
C ALA A 298 -10.07 27.14 15.80
N MET A 299 -10.39 26.42 14.71
CA MET A 299 -9.92 25.04 14.50
C MET A 299 -8.39 24.95 14.49
N VAL A 300 -7.72 25.84 13.75
CA VAL A 300 -6.25 25.86 13.65
C VAL A 300 -5.61 26.28 14.97
N GLU A 301 -6.21 27.21 15.71
CA GLU A 301 -5.76 27.59 17.05
C GLU A 301 -5.87 26.42 18.04
N GLU A 302 -7.00 25.72 18.06
CA GLU A 302 -7.21 24.58 18.96
C GLU A 302 -6.23 23.43 18.67
N LEU A 303 -6.05 23.06 17.39
CA LEU A 303 -5.08 22.03 16.97
C LEU A 303 -3.66 22.41 17.41
N LYS A 304 -3.26 23.68 17.27
CA LYS A 304 -1.95 24.16 17.74
C LYS A 304 -1.81 24.17 19.26
N SER A 305 -2.88 24.48 19.99
CA SER A 305 -2.88 24.34 21.45
C SER A 305 -2.66 22.89 21.90
N MET A 306 -3.07 21.93 21.06
CA MET A 306 -2.80 20.50 21.22
C MET A 306 -1.47 20.06 20.59
N GLY A 307 -0.65 20.94 20.00
CA GLY A 307 0.59 20.58 19.32
C GLY A 307 0.38 19.69 18.07
N ILE A 308 -0.69 19.90 17.32
CA ILE A 308 -1.04 19.17 16.09
C ILE A 308 -1.04 20.15 14.91
N GLU A 309 -0.29 19.86 13.86
CA GLU A 309 -0.33 20.61 12.60
C GLU A 309 -1.51 20.16 11.72
N LEU A 310 -2.06 21.09 10.94
CA LEU A 310 -3.17 20.83 10.02
C LEU A 310 -2.66 20.77 8.57
N MET A 311 -2.93 19.66 7.88
CA MET A 311 -2.77 19.55 6.43
C MET A 311 -4.14 19.65 5.75
N VAL A 312 -4.20 20.35 4.61
CA VAL A 312 -5.44 20.51 3.83
C VAL A 312 -5.22 20.08 2.39
N SER A 313 -6.14 19.28 1.86
CA SER A 313 -6.20 18.86 0.46
C SER A 313 -6.29 20.06 -0.48
N ILE A 314 -5.57 20.02 -1.58
CA ILE A 314 -5.70 20.92 -2.73
C ILE A 314 -5.85 20.01 -3.95
N TRP A 315 -6.93 20.20 -4.70
CA TRP A 315 -7.06 19.62 -6.03
C TRP A 315 -6.74 20.69 -7.09
N PRO A 316 -6.07 20.33 -8.20
CA PRO A 316 -5.78 21.24 -9.30
C PRO A 316 -6.98 21.47 -10.24
N THR A 317 -8.14 20.86 -9.96
CA THR A 317 -9.37 20.98 -10.74
C THR A 317 -10.06 22.33 -10.55
N VAL A 318 -10.66 22.85 -11.62
CA VAL A 318 -11.54 24.02 -11.61
C VAL A 318 -12.83 23.67 -12.35
N ASP A 319 -13.95 23.66 -11.63
CA ASP A 319 -15.27 23.41 -12.24
C ASP A 319 -15.74 24.66 -13.01
N GLN A 320 -16.45 24.46 -14.13
CA GLN A 320 -16.98 25.55 -14.95
C GLN A 320 -17.91 26.54 -14.20
N ARG A 321 -18.47 26.12 -13.06
CA ARG A 321 -19.35 26.91 -12.17
C ARG A 321 -18.60 27.64 -11.05
N SER A 322 -17.29 27.39 -10.88
CA SER A 322 -16.45 28.05 -9.87
C SER A 322 -16.36 29.56 -10.11
N GLU A 323 -16.38 30.35 -9.04
CA GLU A 323 -16.17 31.81 -9.12
C GLU A 323 -14.85 32.20 -9.82
N ASN A 324 -13.83 31.33 -9.75
CA ASN A 324 -12.52 31.56 -10.35
C ASN A 324 -12.44 31.14 -11.83
N PHE A 325 -13.38 30.32 -12.34
CA PHE A 325 -13.26 29.71 -13.67
C PHE A 325 -13.22 30.75 -14.80
N ALA A 326 -14.12 31.73 -14.79
CA ALA A 326 -14.19 32.74 -15.84
C ALA A 326 -12.91 33.59 -15.91
N GLU A 327 -12.41 34.05 -14.75
CA GLU A 327 -11.16 34.81 -14.65
C GLU A 327 -9.95 33.97 -15.13
N MET A 328 -9.82 32.73 -14.65
CA MET A 328 -8.74 31.83 -15.07
C MET A 328 -8.82 31.45 -16.56
N MET A 329 -10.02 31.43 -17.13
CA MET A 329 -10.26 31.21 -18.56
C MET A 329 -9.78 32.40 -19.40
N GLU A 330 -10.16 33.62 -19.01
CA GLU A 330 -9.77 34.87 -19.68
C GLU A 330 -8.26 35.12 -19.60
N LEU A 331 -7.64 34.82 -18.45
CA LEU A 331 -6.19 34.94 -18.23
C LEU A 331 -5.37 33.77 -18.81
N GLY A 332 -6.00 32.72 -19.34
CA GLY A 332 -5.29 31.58 -19.95
C GLY A 332 -4.53 30.72 -18.93
N LEU A 333 -5.04 30.58 -17.71
CA LEU A 333 -4.40 29.88 -16.58
C LEU A 333 -4.80 28.39 -16.48
N LEU A 334 -5.64 27.93 -17.39
CA LEU A 334 -6.22 26.58 -17.42
C LEU A 334 -5.66 25.76 -18.59
N VAL A 335 -5.46 24.47 -18.37
CA VAL A 335 -5.14 23.46 -19.38
C VAL A 335 -6.16 23.52 -20.53
N ARG A 336 -5.70 23.20 -21.75
CA ARG A 336 -6.54 23.20 -22.96
C ARG A 336 -6.72 21.76 -23.47
N SER A 337 -7.94 21.45 -23.89
CA SER A 337 -8.19 20.31 -24.78
C SER A 337 -7.95 20.76 -26.23
N GLU A 338 -7.23 19.97 -27.02
CA GLU A 338 -6.97 20.22 -28.46
C GLU A 338 -8.23 19.95 -29.30
N ARG A 339 -9.04 18.98 -28.87
CA ARG A 339 -10.24 18.49 -29.57
C ARG A 339 -11.35 18.20 -28.56
N GLY A 340 -12.60 18.27 -29.02
CA GLY A 340 -13.77 17.96 -28.22
C GLY A 340 -14.18 19.08 -27.25
N VAL A 341 -14.91 18.71 -26.20
CA VAL A 341 -15.36 19.63 -25.15
C VAL A 341 -14.17 19.96 -24.24
N ARG A 342 -14.10 21.21 -23.73
CA ARG A 342 -13.08 21.63 -22.76
C ARG A 342 -13.42 21.14 -21.36
N THR A 343 -13.32 19.83 -21.19
CA THR A 343 -13.37 19.10 -19.92
C THR A 343 -12.13 18.20 -19.86
N ASN A 344 -11.52 18.07 -18.70
CA ASN A 344 -10.32 17.22 -18.49
C ASN A 344 -10.59 16.09 -17.50
N PHE A 345 -11.45 16.35 -16.52
CA PHE A 345 -11.82 15.38 -15.49
C PHE A 345 -13.28 15.57 -15.07
N GLU A 346 -13.96 14.43 -14.87
CA GLU A 346 -15.42 14.31 -14.66
C GLU A 346 -15.72 13.61 -13.32
N PHE A 347 -15.36 14.25 -12.21
CA PHE A 347 -15.66 13.79 -10.86
C PHE A 347 -16.37 14.90 -10.09
N GLU A 348 -17.63 14.69 -9.70
CA GLU A 348 -18.52 15.67 -9.04
C GLU A 348 -18.67 17.03 -9.78
N GLY A 349 -18.34 17.07 -11.08
CA GLY A 349 -18.33 18.29 -11.87
C GLY A 349 -17.68 18.10 -13.24
N GLN A 350 -17.87 19.08 -14.12
CA GLN A 350 -17.10 19.18 -15.37
C GLN A 350 -15.94 20.13 -15.11
N THR A 351 -14.74 19.57 -14.99
CA THR A 351 -13.57 20.33 -14.54
C THR A 351 -12.47 20.43 -15.58
N VAL A 352 -11.70 21.50 -15.49
CA VAL A 352 -10.47 21.73 -16.26
C VAL A 352 -9.34 21.92 -15.24
N TYR A 353 -8.17 21.37 -15.52
CA TYR A 353 -7.02 21.57 -14.64
C TYR A 353 -6.46 22.99 -14.77
N PHE A 354 -5.97 23.58 -13.68
CA PHE A 354 -5.05 24.71 -13.80
C PHE A 354 -3.72 24.24 -14.41
N ASP A 355 -3.00 25.16 -15.03
CA ASP A 355 -1.75 24.87 -15.73
C ASP A 355 -0.54 25.33 -14.92
N PRO A 356 0.07 24.47 -14.06
CA PRO A 356 1.22 24.84 -13.26
C PRO A 356 2.46 25.14 -14.11
N THR A 357 2.51 24.73 -15.39
CA THR A 357 3.61 25.09 -16.27
C THR A 357 3.59 26.58 -16.62
N ASN A 358 2.41 27.24 -16.54
CA ASN A 358 2.25 28.68 -16.59
C ASN A 358 2.64 29.32 -15.23
N PRO A 359 3.70 30.16 -15.16
CA PRO A 359 4.10 30.83 -13.92
C PRO A 359 3.01 31.72 -13.31
N ASP A 360 2.08 32.24 -14.13
CA ASP A 360 1.02 33.14 -13.69
C ASP A 360 -0.11 32.35 -13.01
N ALA A 361 -0.40 31.14 -13.52
CA ALA A 361 -1.36 30.23 -12.91
C ALA A 361 -0.85 29.73 -11.55
N ARG A 362 0.46 29.42 -11.44
CA ARG A 362 1.08 29.12 -10.13
C ARG A 362 0.85 30.24 -9.13
N ARG A 363 1.15 31.49 -9.50
CA ARG A 363 0.93 32.66 -8.62
C ARG A 363 -0.55 32.83 -8.24
N TYR A 364 -1.47 32.61 -9.18
CA TYR A 364 -2.91 32.69 -8.94
C TYR A 364 -3.38 31.66 -7.90
N VAL A 365 -3.09 30.37 -8.11
CA VAL A 365 -3.51 29.28 -7.23
C VAL A 365 -2.85 29.41 -5.85
N TRP A 366 -1.55 29.73 -5.80
CA TRP A 366 -0.87 30.00 -4.53
C TRP A 366 -1.54 31.15 -3.77
N ASN A 367 -1.88 32.27 -4.43
CA ASN A 367 -2.51 33.39 -3.74
C ASN A 367 -3.88 33.01 -3.15
N LYS A 368 -4.73 32.26 -3.87
CA LYS A 368 -6.01 31.75 -3.34
C LYS A 368 -5.79 30.86 -2.11
N ALA A 369 -4.89 29.87 -2.21
CA ALA A 369 -4.57 28.99 -1.08
C ALA A 369 -3.91 29.74 0.09
N LYS A 370 -3.12 30.79 -0.21
CA LYS A 370 -2.49 31.65 0.79
C LYS A 370 -3.52 32.46 1.56
N ASP A 371 -4.47 33.08 0.87
CA ASP A 371 -5.48 33.96 1.47
C ASP A 371 -6.52 33.16 2.28
N HIS A 372 -6.83 31.93 1.87
CA HIS A 372 -7.87 31.12 2.51
C HIS A 372 -7.37 30.06 3.51
N TYR A 373 -6.11 29.59 3.39
CA TYR A 373 -5.53 28.60 4.30
C TYR A 373 -4.26 29.08 5.00
N TYR A 374 -3.25 29.55 4.25
CA TYR A 374 -1.94 29.91 4.84
C TYR A 374 -2.05 31.10 5.82
N SER A 375 -2.88 32.08 5.50
CA SER A 375 -3.20 33.24 6.35
C SER A 375 -3.71 32.80 7.74
N LYS A 376 -4.55 31.77 7.79
CA LYS A 376 -5.13 31.15 9.00
C LYS A 376 -4.13 30.37 9.84
N GLY A 377 -2.92 30.19 9.32
CA GLY A 377 -1.84 29.51 10.01
C GLY A 377 -1.60 28.07 9.58
N ILE A 378 -2.30 27.54 8.57
CA ILE A 378 -2.01 26.23 7.97
C ILE A 378 -0.64 26.29 7.27
N ARG A 379 0.19 25.25 7.46
CA ARG A 379 1.56 25.19 6.92
C ARG A 379 1.82 23.99 6.02
N THR A 380 0.86 23.08 5.90
CA THR A 380 0.97 21.83 5.14
C THR A 380 -0.18 21.69 4.16
N PHE A 381 0.13 21.28 2.94
CA PHE A 381 -0.83 21.13 1.84
C PHE A 381 -0.67 19.75 1.23
N TRP A 382 -1.79 19.04 1.06
CA TRP A 382 -1.83 17.77 0.35
C TRP A 382 -2.19 18.06 -1.11
N LEU A 383 -1.17 18.07 -1.98
CA LEU A 383 -1.30 18.32 -3.41
C LEU A 383 -1.71 17.02 -4.11
N ASP A 384 -3.01 16.73 -4.06
CA ASP A 384 -3.60 15.51 -4.61
C ASP A 384 -3.93 15.67 -6.11
N GLN A 385 -4.13 14.55 -6.82
CA GLN A 385 -4.38 14.53 -8.28
C GLN A 385 -3.31 15.27 -9.11
N ALA A 386 -2.04 15.07 -8.74
CA ALA A 386 -0.91 15.86 -9.20
C ALA A 386 -0.33 15.47 -10.57
N GLU A 387 -0.84 14.41 -11.20
CA GLU A 387 -0.34 13.86 -12.47
C GLU A 387 -0.53 14.77 -13.70
N PRO A 388 -1.71 15.36 -13.98
CA PRO A 388 -3.00 15.23 -13.28
C PRO A 388 -3.87 14.06 -13.79
N GLU A 389 -4.83 13.60 -12.97
CA GLU A 389 -5.72 12.47 -13.29
C GLU A 389 -6.77 12.80 -14.37
N TYR A 390 -6.40 12.66 -15.64
CA TYR A 390 -7.38 12.79 -16.72
C TYR A 390 -8.44 11.67 -16.69
N SER A 391 -9.71 11.99 -16.96
CA SER A 391 -10.77 10.96 -17.14
C SER A 391 -10.42 9.98 -18.26
N VAL A 392 -9.69 10.45 -19.28
CA VAL A 392 -9.09 9.63 -20.33
C VAL A 392 -7.67 10.14 -20.56
N TYR A 393 -6.67 9.28 -20.43
CA TYR A 393 -5.25 9.65 -20.58
C TYR A 393 -4.82 9.75 -22.06
N ASP A 394 -5.60 10.47 -22.87
CA ASP A 394 -5.28 10.81 -24.26
C ASP A 394 -4.31 11.99 -24.29
N PHE A 395 -3.02 11.72 -23.99
CA PHE A 395 -1.99 12.75 -23.84
C PHE A 395 -1.77 13.63 -25.09
N ASP A 396 -2.20 13.21 -26.29
CA ASP A 396 -2.17 14.05 -27.50
C ASP A 396 -3.25 15.13 -27.51
N ASN A 397 -4.32 14.96 -26.73
CA ASN A 397 -5.47 15.83 -26.70
C ASN A 397 -5.35 16.96 -25.66
N TYR A 398 -4.25 17.03 -24.90
CA TYR A 398 -4.04 18.06 -23.88
C TYR A 398 -2.85 18.98 -24.22
N ARG A 399 -3.00 20.27 -23.91
CA ARG A 399 -1.95 21.28 -24.10
C ARG A 399 -1.78 22.15 -22.86
N TYR A 400 -0.52 22.30 -22.47
CA TYR A 400 -0.05 23.21 -21.44
C TYR A 400 0.53 24.51 -22.05
N PHE A 401 0.96 25.43 -21.19
CA PHE A 401 1.60 26.68 -21.55
C PHE A 401 2.97 26.45 -22.21
N LEU A 402 3.77 25.52 -21.67
CA LEU A 402 5.07 25.17 -22.25
C LEU A 402 4.98 24.38 -23.57
N GLY A 403 3.88 23.67 -23.83
CA GLY A 403 3.74 22.85 -25.04
C GLY A 403 2.57 21.85 -25.03
N PRO A 404 2.46 21.02 -26.08
CA PRO A 404 1.56 19.85 -26.05
C PRO A 404 1.96 18.90 -24.91
N ASN A 405 0.99 18.23 -24.28
CA ASN A 405 1.28 17.28 -23.20
C ASN A 405 2.22 16.16 -23.68
N LEU A 406 2.10 15.65 -24.92
CA LEU A 406 3.10 14.73 -25.48
C LEU A 406 4.56 15.21 -25.45
N GLU A 407 4.83 16.53 -25.45
CA GLU A 407 6.19 17.10 -25.46
C GLU A 407 6.71 17.47 -24.06
N VAL A 408 5.82 17.84 -23.13
CA VAL A 408 6.20 18.38 -21.81
C VAL A 408 5.44 17.78 -20.62
N GLY A 409 4.58 16.79 -20.85
CA GLY A 409 3.58 16.28 -19.91
C GLY A 409 4.15 15.96 -18.53
N ASN A 410 5.33 15.32 -18.49
CA ASN A 410 5.92 14.84 -17.25
C ASN A 410 6.43 15.96 -16.31
N VAL A 411 6.44 17.25 -16.71
CA VAL A 411 6.78 18.35 -15.78
C VAL A 411 5.64 18.76 -14.84
N TYR A 412 4.39 18.39 -15.14
CA TYR A 412 3.21 18.89 -14.43
C TYR A 412 3.30 18.74 -12.89
N PRO A 413 3.53 17.54 -12.31
CA PRO A 413 3.61 17.38 -10.85
C PRO A 413 4.77 18.17 -10.21
N ARG A 414 5.90 18.32 -10.93
CA ARG A 414 7.03 19.13 -10.45
C ARG A 414 6.64 20.59 -10.33
N ASP A 415 6.00 21.14 -11.37
CA ASP A 415 5.61 22.55 -11.37
C ASP A 415 4.38 22.81 -10.48
N TYR A 416 3.54 21.80 -10.23
CA TYR A 416 2.47 21.87 -9.23
C TYR A 416 3.05 21.98 -7.82
N ALA A 417 4.00 21.12 -7.43
CA ALA A 417 4.66 21.24 -6.13
C ALA A 417 5.37 22.60 -5.95
N ARG A 418 6.18 22.99 -6.95
CA ARG A 418 6.86 24.29 -7.06
C ARG A 418 5.92 25.47 -6.80
N THR A 419 4.64 25.37 -7.17
CA THR A 419 3.61 26.39 -6.90
C THR A 419 3.51 26.73 -5.40
N PHE A 420 3.48 25.70 -4.55
CA PHE A 420 3.30 25.83 -3.12
C PHE A 420 4.61 26.08 -2.38
N PHE A 421 5.71 25.47 -2.83
CA PHE A 421 7.03 25.70 -2.25
C PHE A 421 7.55 27.12 -2.52
N ASP A 422 7.61 27.58 -3.78
CA ASP A 422 8.03 28.95 -4.09
C ASP A 422 7.12 29.95 -3.35
N GLY A 423 5.81 29.65 -3.28
CA GLY A 423 4.83 30.40 -2.51
C GLY A 423 5.17 30.50 -1.01
N MET A 424 5.40 29.38 -0.34
CA MET A 424 5.70 29.33 1.11
C MET A 424 7.09 29.87 1.47
N PHE A 425 8.06 29.75 0.57
CA PHE A 425 9.42 30.25 0.77
C PHE A 425 9.65 31.68 0.25
N SER A 426 8.65 32.30 -0.40
CA SER A 426 8.66 33.72 -0.81
C SER A 426 8.61 34.68 0.40
N ARG A 427 9.71 34.80 1.14
CA ARG A 427 9.88 35.85 2.14
C ARG A 427 10.21 37.18 1.47
N VAL A 428 9.28 38.11 1.66
CA VAL A 428 9.51 39.52 2.00
C VAL A 428 10.98 39.83 2.33
N THR A 429 11.56 40.76 1.57
CA THR A 429 12.87 41.37 1.85
C THR A 429 12.81 42.14 3.17
N LEU A 430 13.19 41.52 4.28
CA LEU A 430 13.47 42.18 5.55
C LEU A 430 14.96 42.01 5.91
N PRO A 431 15.61 43.02 6.53
CA PRO A 431 17.04 42.97 6.80
C PRO A 431 17.46 41.78 7.66
N LEU A 432 18.70 41.31 7.45
CA LEU A 432 19.33 40.20 8.17
C LEU A 432 19.51 40.49 9.67
N THR A 433 18.45 40.33 10.46
CA THR A 433 18.54 40.24 11.93
C THR A 433 17.66 39.09 12.45
N LYS A 434 18.30 38.22 13.25
CA LYS A 434 17.72 37.03 13.95
C LYS A 434 17.08 35.97 13.03
N ARG A 435 17.91 35.00 12.60
CA ARG A 435 17.46 33.66 12.16
C ARG A 435 16.69 32.98 13.31
N SER A 436 15.37 32.83 13.21
CA SER A 436 14.66 31.83 14.03
C SER A 436 14.69 30.48 13.31
N ARG A 437 15.06 29.42 14.03
CA ARG A 437 15.05 28.05 13.53
C ARG A 437 13.60 27.55 13.52
N HIS A 438 12.94 27.60 12.38
CA HIS A 438 11.66 26.92 12.16
C HIS A 438 11.70 26.30 10.75
N ALA A 439 11.97 25.00 10.67
CA ALA A 439 11.72 24.23 9.46
C ALA A 439 10.21 24.23 9.17
N ARG A 440 9.83 24.35 7.89
CA ARG A 440 8.44 24.37 7.43
C ARG A 440 8.41 23.58 6.12
N GLY A 441 7.74 22.44 6.11
CA GLY A 441 7.80 21.47 4.99
C GLY A 441 6.62 21.56 4.02
N VAL A 442 6.86 21.12 2.77
CA VAL A 442 5.87 20.93 1.69
C VAL A 442 6.20 19.62 0.97
N ALA A 443 5.18 18.90 0.47
CA ALA A 443 5.30 17.55 -0.07
C ALA A 443 5.53 17.48 -1.60
N GLY A 444 6.56 16.73 -2.01
CA GLY A 444 6.89 16.31 -3.39
C GLY A 444 7.74 17.33 -4.18
N LEU A 445 8.78 17.02 -4.96
CA LEU A 445 9.15 15.75 -5.58
C LEU A 445 10.60 15.27 -5.27
N GLN A 446 11.57 16.18 -5.02
CA GLN A 446 12.91 15.88 -4.46
C GLN A 446 13.61 17.12 -3.85
N ARG A 447 13.30 18.32 -4.34
CA ARG A 447 13.65 19.64 -3.74
C ARG A 447 12.66 20.08 -2.63
N GLU A 448 11.58 19.33 -2.48
CA GLU A 448 10.42 19.61 -1.62
C GLU A 448 9.89 18.18 -1.27
N PRO A 449 9.88 17.72 0.01
CA PRO A 449 9.80 16.28 0.30
C PRO A 449 8.45 15.80 0.85
N VAL A 450 7.87 14.81 0.15
CA VAL A 450 6.99 13.69 0.61
C VAL A 450 6.20 13.19 -0.60
N LYS A 451 6.18 11.87 -0.82
CA LYS A 451 5.28 11.21 -1.77
C LYS A 451 4.47 10.14 -1.03
N SER A 452 3.16 10.21 -1.16
CA SER A 452 2.22 9.13 -0.80
C SER A 452 1.77 8.42 -2.08
N ALA A 453 1.76 7.08 -2.08
CA ALA A 453 1.21 6.32 -3.18
C ALA A 453 -0.32 6.36 -3.12
N HIS A 454 -0.94 7.30 -3.83
CA HIS A 454 -2.40 7.46 -3.85
C HIS A 454 -3.13 6.32 -4.60
N TYR A 455 -4.41 6.18 -4.24
CA TYR A 455 -5.38 5.16 -4.66
C TYR A 455 -4.84 3.75 -5.02
N PRO A 456 -4.15 3.04 -4.10
CA PRO A 456 -4.17 1.58 -4.11
C PRO A 456 -5.60 1.04 -4.03
N ALA A 457 -5.94 0.09 -4.89
CA ALA A 457 -6.86 -0.97 -4.46
C ALA A 457 -6.17 -1.76 -3.33
N PRO A 458 -6.72 -1.84 -2.11
CA PRO A 458 -6.01 -2.49 -1.01
C PRO A 458 -5.97 -4.01 -1.25
N ARG A 459 -4.80 -4.51 -1.67
CA ARG A 459 -4.52 -5.93 -1.96
C ARG A 459 -3.07 -6.26 -1.57
N SER A 460 -2.88 -7.40 -0.92
CA SER A 460 -1.61 -7.85 -0.33
C SER A 460 -0.43 -7.97 -1.31
N GLN A 461 -0.67 -8.14 -2.62
CA GLN A 461 0.41 -8.10 -3.61
C GLN A 461 1.17 -6.75 -3.63
N ARG A 462 0.53 -5.63 -3.23
CA ARG A 462 1.17 -4.31 -3.21
C ARG A 462 2.17 -4.14 -2.06
N GLU A 463 2.08 -4.91 -0.97
CA GLU A 463 3.12 -4.87 0.07
C GLU A 463 4.45 -5.48 -0.41
N THR A 464 4.41 -6.37 -1.41
CA THR A 464 5.63 -7.05 -1.89
C THR A 464 6.58 -6.15 -2.66
N SER A 465 6.15 -4.96 -3.11
CA SER A 465 7.05 -3.92 -3.63
C SER A 465 7.77 -3.13 -2.55
N ASN A 466 7.46 -3.33 -1.26
CA ASN A 466 8.01 -2.56 -0.13
C ASN A 466 8.51 -3.39 1.08
N LYS A 467 8.42 -4.73 1.08
CA LYS A 467 8.90 -5.57 2.19
C LYS A 467 9.83 -6.70 1.76
N ARG A 468 11.15 -6.51 1.92
CA ARG A 468 12.14 -7.56 2.28
C ARG A 468 13.51 -6.97 2.68
N ASN A 469 13.73 -6.83 3.99
CA ASN A 469 14.94 -7.22 4.75
C ASN A 469 15.25 -6.27 5.93
N ALA A 470 14.81 -6.69 7.11
CA ALA A 470 15.16 -6.18 8.44
C ALA A 470 14.86 -7.34 9.43
N SER A 471 15.68 -7.73 10.41
CA SER A 471 17.01 -7.26 10.84
C SER A 471 17.87 -8.48 11.30
N PRO A 472 18.93 -8.32 12.11
CA PRO A 472 18.72 -8.21 13.56
C PRO A 472 19.46 -7.05 14.26
N GLN A 473 19.06 -6.81 15.51
CA GLN A 473 19.32 -5.63 16.34
C GLN A 473 20.70 -5.60 17.00
N LEU A 474 21.06 -4.43 17.56
CA LEU A 474 21.85 -4.31 18.79
C LEU A 474 21.34 -3.09 19.60
N GLU A 475 21.30 -3.19 20.92
CA GLU A 475 20.52 -2.32 21.82
C GLU A 475 21.39 -1.50 22.81
N THR A 476 20.98 -0.23 23.03
CA THR A 476 21.16 0.58 24.28
C THR A 476 22.60 1.00 24.72
N PRO A 477 22.77 1.93 25.69
CA PRO A 477 21.79 2.78 26.42
C PRO A 477 22.02 4.30 26.28
N ALA A 478 21.15 5.10 26.93
CA ALA A 478 21.26 6.55 27.05
C ALA A 478 21.94 6.98 28.37
N GLU A 479 22.58 8.16 28.39
CA GLU A 479 22.99 8.88 29.61
C GLU A 479 22.67 10.38 29.53
N ASN A 480 22.39 10.98 30.69
CA ASN A 480 21.95 12.37 30.85
C ASN A 480 23.11 13.37 30.80
N MET A 481 22.82 14.65 30.52
CA MET A 481 23.46 15.77 31.24
C MET A 481 22.62 17.06 31.21
N ASP A 482 22.85 17.90 32.21
CA ASP A 482 21.88 18.88 32.73
C ASP A 482 21.73 20.20 31.96
N MET A 483 20.64 20.91 32.29
CA MET A 483 20.48 22.33 31.97
C MET A 483 21.48 23.19 32.75
N ASP A 484 21.82 24.36 32.19
CA ASP A 484 22.04 25.51 33.04
C ASP A 484 21.51 26.82 32.44
N ILE A 485 21.15 27.73 33.32
CA ILE A 485 20.35 28.93 33.07
C ILE A 485 21.26 30.13 32.76
N LEU A 486 20.89 31.00 31.82
CA LEU A 486 21.10 32.45 32.00
C LEU A 486 19.99 33.29 31.32
N ASP A 487 19.39 34.14 32.15
CA ASP A 487 18.41 35.18 31.82
C ASP A 487 19.14 36.46 31.40
N GLU A 488 18.62 37.20 30.41
CA GLU A 488 18.70 38.66 30.43
C GLU A 488 17.68 39.33 29.47
N SER A 489 17.33 40.57 29.78
CA SER A 489 16.00 41.13 29.53
C SER A 489 15.97 42.45 28.74
N MET A 490 14.75 42.85 28.38
CA MET A 490 14.27 44.23 28.11
C MET A 490 14.39 44.91 26.72
N ASN A 491 13.17 45.17 26.19
CA ASN A 491 12.60 46.48 25.80
C ASN A 491 12.98 47.21 24.48
N GLY A 492 11.94 47.87 23.93
CA GLY A 492 11.95 48.87 22.86
C GLY A 492 11.31 48.34 21.57
N SER A 493 10.03 48.60 21.23
CA SER A 493 9.41 49.88 20.79
C SER A 493 10.11 50.52 19.59
N CYS A 494 9.47 51.06 18.54
CA CYS A 494 8.08 51.05 18.03
C CYS A 494 8.12 51.79 16.66
N ASP A 495 7.03 51.76 15.87
CA ASP A 495 6.72 52.75 14.81
C ASP A 495 7.64 52.81 13.55
N ASN A 496 7.23 53.27 12.36
CA ASN A 496 5.96 53.18 11.59
C ASN A 496 6.24 53.64 10.13
N GLU A 497 5.27 53.47 9.19
CA GLU A 497 5.16 54.21 7.90
C GLU A 497 6.27 53.99 6.82
N HIS A 498 6.13 54.28 5.50
CA HIS A 498 5.04 54.20 4.49
C HIS A 498 5.64 54.42 3.06
N GLY A 499 4.94 54.02 1.98
CA GLY A 499 5.23 54.35 0.55
C GLY A 499 6.17 53.35 -0.19
N GLU A 500 5.87 52.77 -1.36
CA GLU A 500 5.60 53.36 -2.71
C GLU A 500 6.84 54.11 -3.29
N THR A 501 7.36 53.88 -4.51
CA THR A 501 6.86 53.24 -5.76
C THR A 501 7.99 52.83 -6.75
N ASP A 502 7.67 51.92 -7.68
CA ASP A 502 8.11 51.78 -9.10
C ASP A 502 9.57 51.78 -9.65
N SER A 503 9.79 50.77 -10.53
CA SER A 503 10.42 50.84 -11.89
C SER A 503 11.90 50.43 -12.18
N TYR A 504 12.02 49.36 -12.97
CA TYR A 504 12.92 49.06 -14.11
C TYR A 504 14.43 49.43 -14.19
N ARG A 505 15.25 48.36 -14.32
CA ARG A 505 16.45 48.17 -15.21
C ARG A 505 17.51 49.28 -15.32
N ALA A 506 18.76 48.99 -14.91
CA ALA A 506 19.92 48.84 -15.83
C ALA A 506 21.25 48.42 -15.13
N VAL A 507 22.10 47.79 -15.94
CA VAL A 507 23.46 47.25 -15.72
C VAL A 507 24.51 48.27 -15.22
N ALA A 508 25.37 47.90 -14.26
CA ALA A 508 26.79 48.30 -14.18
C ALA A 508 27.60 47.46 -13.18
N ALA A 509 28.90 47.29 -13.43
CA ALA A 509 29.80 46.28 -12.84
C ALA A 509 30.72 46.76 -11.69
N LEU A 510 31.27 45.78 -10.94
CA LEU A 510 32.51 45.79 -10.12
C LEU A 510 32.51 46.59 -8.78
N PRO A 511 33.45 46.32 -7.83
CA PRO A 511 34.55 45.34 -7.83
C PRO A 511 34.53 44.31 -6.67
N GLN A 512 35.55 43.44 -6.62
CA GLN A 512 35.82 42.51 -5.51
C GLN A 512 36.52 43.20 -4.33
N GLU A 513 36.24 42.72 -3.11
CA GLU A 513 37.17 42.78 -1.97
C GLU A 513 37.27 41.39 -1.33
N GLN A 514 38.49 40.95 -1.03
CA GLN A 514 38.77 39.80 -0.16
C GLN A 514 38.84 40.27 1.30
N PRO A 515 38.62 39.36 2.25
CA PRO A 515 39.61 39.28 3.33
C PRO A 515 40.05 37.84 3.65
N GLU A 516 41.37 37.70 3.65
CA GLU A 516 42.30 36.89 4.46
C GLU A 516 41.91 35.53 5.09
N VAL A 517 42.94 34.68 5.07
CA VAL A 517 42.97 33.27 5.52
C VAL A 517 43.02 33.16 7.04
N ALA A 518 42.28 32.20 7.59
CA ALA A 518 42.62 31.55 8.86
C ALA A 518 42.85 30.06 8.59
N GLU A 519 44.00 29.54 9.01
CA GLU A 519 44.41 28.15 8.79
C GLU A 519 43.54 27.18 9.61
N VAL A 520 43.18 26.04 9.00
CA VAL A 520 42.52 24.92 9.70
C VAL A 520 43.43 23.69 9.62
N MET A 521 43.80 23.15 10.78
CA MET A 521 44.66 21.97 10.88
C MET A 521 44.00 20.73 10.25
N THR A 522 44.80 19.95 9.52
CA THR A 522 44.37 18.69 8.92
C THR A 522 44.36 17.54 9.92
N LEU A 523 43.30 16.71 9.88
CA LEU A 523 43.19 15.45 10.62
C LEU A 523 44.10 14.36 10.02
N SER A 524 45.42 14.55 10.13
CA SER A 524 46.44 13.60 9.66
C SER A 524 47.35 13.04 10.76
N ASP A 525 47.29 13.57 11.99
CA ASP A 525 48.26 13.28 13.07
C ASP A 525 47.65 12.57 14.30
N MET A 526 46.69 11.65 14.12
CA MET A 526 46.27 10.72 15.18
C MET A 526 45.88 9.34 14.64
N ASN A 527 46.87 8.51 14.30
CA ASN A 527 46.75 7.05 14.38
C ASN A 527 48.13 6.36 14.24
N ALA A 528 48.84 6.25 15.36
CA ALA A 528 50.05 5.45 15.49
C ALA A 528 50.08 4.77 16.86
N GLY A 529 49.74 3.48 16.91
CA GLY A 529 49.83 2.72 18.16
C GLY A 529 49.03 1.42 18.21
N ILE A 530 49.76 0.32 18.09
CA ILE A 530 49.48 -1.04 18.62
C ILE A 530 48.92 -2.07 17.63
N ALA A 531 49.74 -3.10 17.44
CA ALA A 531 49.45 -4.46 16.99
C ALA A 531 50.47 -5.39 17.70
N PRO A 532 50.33 -6.72 17.65
CA PRO A 532 49.13 -7.54 17.76
C PRO A 532 49.21 -8.50 18.98
N ALA A 533 48.14 -9.26 19.26
CA ALA A 533 48.22 -10.43 20.15
C ALA A 533 47.32 -11.56 19.61
N GLU A 534 47.95 -12.59 19.04
CA GLU A 534 47.31 -13.86 18.71
C GLU A 534 47.31 -14.76 19.96
N GLU A 535 46.19 -15.43 20.29
CA GLU A 535 46.22 -16.85 20.68
C GLU A 535 44.85 -17.54 20.66
N ARG A 536 44.71 -18.50 19.72
CA ARG A 536 44.02 -19.81 19.79
C ARG A 536 42.85 -20.01 20.78
N ILE A 537 41.69 -20.48 20.26
CA ILE A 537 41.28 -21.91 20.30
C ILE A 537 40.43 -22.21 19.05
N ASN A 538 40.75 -23.30 18.32
CA ASN A 538 39.86 -23.95 17.35
C ASN A 538 39.14 -25.12 18.04
N ASP A 539 37.82 -25.26 17.88
CA ASP A 539 37.19 -26.37 17.14
C ASP A 539 35.65 -26.37 17.24
N PRO A 540 34.92 -26.97 16.28
CA PRO A 540 33.47 -26.82 16.14
C PRO A 540 32.65 -27.92 16.83
N VAL A 541 31.43 -27.58 17.27
CA VAL A 541 30.39 -28.56 17.66
C VAL A 541 29.25 -28.52 16.64
N ASN A 542 29.14 -29.59 15.84
CA ASN A 542 28.04 -29.80 14.91
C ASN A 542 26.73 -30.10 15.65
N TRP A 543 25.61 -29.55 15.18
CA TRP A 543 24.28 -30.06 15.49
C TRP A 543 23.72 -30.83 14.30
N VAL A 544 23.52 -32.13 14.48
CA VAL A 544 23.00 -33.06 13.47
C VAL A 544 21.54 -33.39 13.79
N VAL A 545 20.70 -33.42 12.74
CA VAL A 545 19.29 -33.79 12.79
C VAL A 545 19.13 -35.30 13.09
N PRO A 546 18.31 -35.71 14.07
CA PRO A 546 17.98 -37.12 14.26
C PRO A 546 16.71 -37.52 13.49
N SER A 547 16.85 -38.53 12.62
CA SER A 547 15.73 -39.32 12.08
C SER A 547 15.29 -40.42 13.05
N ALA A 548 14.07 -40.92 12.91
CA ALA A 548 13.45 -41.92 13.79
C ALA A 548 14.16 -43.30 13.80
N SER A 549 14.12 -43.99 14.96
CA SER A 549 14.18 -45.45 15.10
C SER A 549 13.70 -45.89 16.50
N GLU A 550 13.57 -47.20 16.71
CA GLU A 550 12.65 -47.85 17.67
C GLU A 550 13.13 -48.01 19.13
N GLU A 551 12.14 -48.32 19.97
CA GLU A 551 12.16 -48.96 21.31
C GLU A 551 13.49 -49.28 22.02
N THR A 552 13.61 -48.82 23.27
CA THR A 552 13.78 -49.70 24.46
C THR A 552 13.62 -48.87 25.74
N GLY A 553 12.96 -49.41 26.77
CA GLY A 553 12.63 -48.66 27.99
C GLY A 553 13.55 -48.93 29.19
N ALA A 554 13.63 -47.96 30.11
CA ALA A 554 13.90 -48.15 31.55
C ALA A 554 13.56 -46.87 32.34
N ASP A 555 13.07 -47.05 33.57
CA ASP A 555 12.55 -46.03 34.50
C ASP A 555 13.44 -44.81 34.81
N GLY A 556 12.82 -43.67 35.15
CA GLY A 556 13.56 -42.45 35.53
C GLY A 556 12.77 -41.24 36.08
N GLN A 557 11.73 -41.45 36.92
CA GLN A 557 11.06 -40.45 37.78
C GLN A 557 10.90 -38.99 37.27
N VAL A 558 9.70 -38.65 36.79
CA VAL A 558 9.23 -37.25 36.70
C VAL A 558 8.82 -36.75 38.09
N GLY A 559 9.28 -35.57 38.48
CA GLY A 559 8.90 -34.93 39.74
C GLY A 559 7.47 -34.39 39.71
N ASN A 560 6.64 -34.80 40.68
CA ASN A 560 5.29 -34.27 40.87
C ASN A 560 5.32 -32.76 41.22
N LEU A 561 4.60 -31.95 40.44
CA LEU A 561 4.08 -30.67 40.93
C LEU A 561 2.74 -30.94 41.63
N SER A 562 2.73 -30.79 42.95
CA SER A 562 1.54 -31.02 43.78
C SER A 562 0.55 -29.87 43.68
N CYS A 563 -0.70 -30.18 43.33
CA CYS A 563 -1.83 -29.26 43.30
C CYS A 563 -2.23 -28.81 44.73
N SER A 564 -2.38 -27.50 44.94
CA SER A 564 -3.07 -26.95 46.12
C SER A 564 -4.56 -26.72 45.79
N HIS A 565 -5.45 -27.26 46.61
CA HIS A 565 -6.89 -27.06 46.48
C HIS A 565 -7.32 -25.57 46.53
N ASP A 566 -8.46 -25.31 45.90
CA ASP A 566 -9.26 -24.06 45.88
C ASP A 566 -9.03 -23.12 44.67
N GLY A 567 -9.28 -23.65 43.47
CA GLY A 567 -9.43 -22.92 42.21
C GLY A 567 -10.24 -23.72 41.18
N ASN A 568 -11.01 -23.06 40.31
CA ASN A 568 -11.85 -23.73 39.31
C ASN A 568 -10.97 -24.47 38.27
N ILE A 569 -10.96 -25.81 38.32
CA ILE A 569 -10.30 -26.66 37.29
C ILE A 569 -10.80 -26.30 35.89
N LEU A 570 -12.09 -25.97 35.73
CA LEU A 570 -12.64 -25.50 34.45
C LEU A 570 -12.09 -24.14 34.01
N ASP A 571 -11.75 -23.23 34.92
CA ASP A 571 -11.17 -21.93 34.56
C ASP A 571 -9.67 -22.06 34.23
N GLU A 572 -8.92 -22.96 34.88
CA GLU A 572 -7.52 -23.25 34.52
C GLU A 572 -7.39 -24.05 33.22
N TYR A 573 -8.26 -25.04 32.98
CA TYR A 573 -8.32 -25.74 31.68
C TYR A 573 -8.78 -24.80 30.57
N MET A 574 -9.75 -23.93 30.84
CA MET A 574 -10.12 -22.87 29.90
C MET A 574 -9.03 -21.79 29.78
N ALA A 575 -8.14 -21.59 30.76
CA ALA A 575 -6.98 -20.69 30.64
C ALA A 575 -5.92 -21.26 29.70
N GLY A 576 -5.58 -22.54 29.81
CA GLY A 576 -4.69 -23.23 28.88
C GLY A 576 -5.24 -23.26 27.44
N ALA A 577 -6.54 -23.59 27.31
CA ALA A 577 -7.23 -23.52 26.03
C ALA A 577 -7.37 -22.07 25.53
N THR A 578 -7.56 -21.06 26.39
CA THR A 578 -7.58 -19.66 25.94
C THR A 578 -6.22 -19.09 25.61
N PHE A 579 -5.11 -19.62 26.12
CA PHE A 579 -3.78 -19.22 25.65
C PHE A 579 -3.49 -19.80 24.26
N MET A 580 -3.84 -21.06 24.00
CA MET A 580 -3.69 -21.65 22.66
C MET A 580 -4.75 -21.16 21.67
N ASP A 581 -5.98 -20.88 22.11
CA ASP A 581 -6.97 -20.15 21.32
C ASP A 581 -6.50 -18.72 21.09
N GLN A 582 -5.90 -18.02 22.05
CA GLN A 582 -5.30 -16.69 21.85
C GLN A 582 -4.07 -16.78 20.94
N LEU A 583 -3.30 -17.86 20.91
CA LEU A 583 -2.20 -18.01 19.98
C LEU A 583 -2.71 -18.32 18.56
N ALA A 584 -3.73 -19.19 18.42
CA ALA A 584 -4.37 -19.47 17.14
C ALA A 584 -5.15 -18.26 16.61
N VAL A 585 -5.87 -17.56 17.50
CA VAL A 585 -6.57 -16.30 17.23
C VAL A 585 -5.57 -15.19 17.00
N SER A 586 -4.45 -15.05 17.72
CA SER A 586 -3.42 -14.05 17.40
C SER A 586 -2.57 -14.40 16.19
N VAL A 587 -2.51 -15.67 15.77
CA VAL A 587 -1.96 -16.06 14.46
C VAL A 587 -2.98 -15.80 13.35
N LEU A 588 -4.28 -16.00 13.58
CA LEU A 588 -5.35 -15.64 12.66
C LEU A 588 -5.62 -14.14 12.61
N GLU A 589 -5.39 -13.41 13.70
CA GLU A 589 -5.41 -11.95 13.88
C GLU A 589 -4.10 -11.34 13.41
N ALA A 590 -2.98 -12.07 13.38
CA ALA A 590 -1.78 -11.67 12.64
C ALA A 590 -1.98 -11.90 11.16
N VAL A 591 -2.61 -13.00 10.74
CA VAL A 591 -3.04 -13.25 9.35
C VAL A 591 -4.23 -12.36 8.95
N GLU A 592 -5.00 -11.80 9.89
CA GLU A 592 -5.93 -10.70 9.63
C GLU A 592 -5.16 -9.38 9.63
N MET A 593 -4.37 -8.99 10.63
CA MET A 593 -3.64 -7.71 10.65
C MET A 593 -2.61 -7.56 9.52
N LEU A 594 -2.04 -8.66 9.01
CA LEU A 594 -1.24 -8.66 7.76
C LEU A 594 -2.10 -8.43 6.50
N TYR A 595 -3.43 -8.43 6.61
CA TYR A 595 -4.41 -8.40 5.52
C TYR A 595 -5.67 -7.51 5.79
N MET A 596 -5.74 -6.72 6.88
CA MET A 596 -6.95 -6.03 7.35
C MET A 596 -6.78 -4.51 7.54
N GLU A 597 -7.15 -3.77 6.49
CA GLU A 597 -7.47 -2.34 6.55
C GLU A 597 -8.88 -2.02 6.00
N LYS A 598 -9.77 -3.02 5.92
CA LYS A 598 -11.00 -2.96 5.11
C LYS A 598 -12.27 -3.33 5.87
N LYS A 599 -13.42 -2.84 5.37
CA LYS A 599 -14.75 -3.14 5.92
C LYS A 599 -15.23 -4.53 5.51
N LEU A 600 -16.03 -5.16 6.37
CA LEU A 600 -16.53 -6.55 6.24
C LEU A 600 -16.91 -7.06 4.81
N PRO A 601 -17.57 -6.26 3.94
CA PRO A 601 -17.92 -6.72 2.58
C PRO A 601 -16.69 -6.92 1.67
N GLU A 602 -15.67 -6.09 1.81
CA GLU A 602 -14.43 -6.16 1.01
C GLU A 602 -13.55 -7.31 1.47
N GLN A 603 -13.51 -7.56 2.78
CA GLN A 603 -12.76 -8.65 3.40
C GLN A 603 -13.12 -10.00 2.75
N LEU A 604 -14.42 -10.32 2.62
CA LEU A 604 -14.87 -11.54 1.96
C LEU A 604 -14.41 -11.64 0.49
N GLY A 605 -14.49 -10.54 -0.27
CA GLY A 605 -14.05 -10.51 -1.67
C GLY A 605 -12.54 -10.71 -1.84
N ASP A 606 -11.72 -10.22 -0.91
CA ASP A 606 -10.28 -10.46 -0.91
C ASP A 606 -9.94 -11.91 -0.51
N PHE A 607 -10.68 -12.52 0.42
CA PHE A 607 -10.60 -13.96 0.68
C PHE A 607 -11.01 -14.80 -0.53
N ASP A 608 -11.96 -14.36 -1.36
CA ASP A 608 -12.38 -15.06 -2.58
C ASP A 608 -11.28 -15.02 -3.65
N LEU A 609 -10.60 -13.89 -3.84
CA LEU A 609 -9.43 -13.78 -4.72
C LEU A 609 -8.27 -14.70 -4.27
N LEU A 610 -7.98 -14.75 -2.97
CA LEU A 610 -6.99 -15.67 -2.41
C LEU A 610 -7.39 -17.14 -2.60
N HIS A 611 -8.67 -17.46 -2.44
CA HIS A 611 -9.22 -18.79 -2.66
C HIS A 611 -9.17 -19.20 -4.13
N TRP A 612 -9.43 -18.28 -5.08
CA TRP A 612 -9.25 -18.52 -6.52
C TRP A 612 -7.78 -18.76 -6.90
N ASN A 613 -6.84 -18.01 -6.32
CA ASN A 613 -5.41 -18.23 -6.55
C ASN A 613 -4.95 -19.58 -5.97
N ALA A 614 -5.38 -19.93 -4.76
CA ALA A 614 -5.14 -21.24 -4.16
C ALA A 614 -5.71 -22.37 -5.04
N ASN A 615 -6.95 -22.24 -5.52
CA ASN A 615 -7.57 -23.21 -6.43
C ASN A 615 -6.83 -23.31 -7.77
N SER A 616 -6.27 -22.21 -8.31
CA SER A 616 -5.42 -22.25 -9.50
C SER A 616 -4.12 -23.05 -9.28
N ILE A 617 -3.51 -22.93 -8.10
CA ILE A 617 -2.33 -23.71 -7.71
C ILE A 617 -2.70 -25.19 -7.52
N ILE A 618 -3.82 -25.48 -6.85
CA ILE A 618 -4.33 -26.84 -6.61
C ILE A 618 -4.69 -27.54 -7.92
N ALA A 619 -5.30 -26.84 -8.87
CA ALA A 619 -5.58 -27.36 -10.21
C ALA A 619 -4.29 -27.73 -10.97
N LYS A 620 -3.23 -26.91 -10.85
CA LYS A 620 -1.90 -27.22 -11.39
C LYS A 620 -1.21 -28.38 -10.65
N ALA A 621 -1.51 -28.58 -9.36
CA ALA A 621 -0.99 -29.65 -8.53
C ALA A 621 -1.83 -30.96 -8.59
N GLY A 622 -2.79 -31.08 -9.50
CA GLY A 622 -3.57 -32.30 -9.69
C GLY A 622 -4.65 -32.57 -8.63
N GLY A 623 -5.11 -31.53 -7.92
CA GLY A 623 -6.27 -31.63 -7.01
C GLY A 623 -5.96 -31.91 -5.54
N TRP A 624 -4.68 -31.92 -5.13
CA TRP A 624 -4.32 -31.90 -3.70
C TRP A 624 -4.58 -30.52 -3.10
N GLU A 625 -5.58 -30.40 -2.23
CA GLU A 625 -5.89 -29.13 -1.57
C GLU A 625 -4.79 -28.77 -0.55
N HIS A 626 -4.19 -27.59 -0.70
CA HIS A 626 -3.16 -27.08 0.22
C HIS A 626 -3.81 -26.59 1.55
N PRO A 627 -3.15 -26.73 2.72
CA PRO A 627 -3.67 -26.26 4.03
C PRO A 627 -4.08 -24.78 4.10
N VAL A 628 -3.66 -23.96 3.14
CA VAL A 628 -4.14 -22.59 2.97
C VAL A 628 -5.66 -22.52 2.75
N LEU A 629 -6.29 -23.51 2.10
CA LEU A 629 -7.76 -23.53 1.99
C LEU A 629 -8.46 -23.68 3.36
N LEU A 630 -7.90 -24.50 4.25
CA LEU A 630 -8.39 -24.63 5.63
C LEU A 630 -8.36 -23.27 6.34
N HIS A 631 -7.23 -22.56 6.24
CA HIS A 631 -7.05 -21.24 6.86
C HIS A 631 -8.03 -20.21 6.28
N LEU A 632 -8.15 -20.14 4.95
CA LEU A 632 -9.07 -19.23 4.25
C LEU A 632 -10.55 -19.49 4.60
N HIS A 633 -10.95 -20.74 4.88
CA HIS A 633 -12.30 -21.03 5.37
C HIS A 633 -12.47 -20.73 6.86
N LEU A 634 -11.44 -20.98 7.67
CA LEU A 634 -11.46 -20.67 9.11
C LEU A 634 -11.59 -19.16 9.34
N SER A 635 -10.81 -18.32 8.66
CA SER A 635 -10.94 -16.86 8.72
C SER A 635 -12.36 -16.39 8.34
N ARG A 636 -12.97 -17.00 7.31
CA ARG A 636 -14.38 -16.71 6.97
C ARG A 636 -15.37 -17.11 8.08
N LEU A 637 -15.12 -18.18 8.84
CA LEU A 637 -15.95 -18.49 10.01
C LEU A 637 -15.82 -17.44 11.12
N HIS A 638 -14.62 -16.95 11.39
CA HIS A 638 -14.40 -15.88 12.36
C HIS A 638 -15.16 -14.60 11.99
N LEU A 639 -15.14 -14.21 10.70
CA LEU A 639 -15.82 -13.00 10.22
C LEU A 639 -17.34 -13.14 10.09
N LEU A 640 -17.83 -14.31 9.68
CA LEU A 640 -19.26 -14.52 9.41
C LEU A 640 -20.07 -14.92 10.64
N THR A 641 -19.46 -15.26 11.78
CA THR A 641 -20.15 -15.89 12.91
C THR A 641 -19.77 -15.30 14.27
N PRO A 642 -20.72 -15.20 15.22
CA PRO A 642 -20.45 -14.77 16.59
C PRO A 642 -19.78 -15.90 17.43
N LEU A 643 -18.63 -16.41 17.00
CA LEU A 643 -17.93 -17.58 17.57
C LEU A 643 -17.69 -17.47 19.08
N ILE A 644 -17.31 -16.28 19.58
CA ILE A 644 -17.13 -16.01 21.03
C ILE A 644 -18.44 -16.27 21.80
N HIS A 645 -19.58 -15.85 21.25
CA HIS A 645 -20.89 -16.09 21.86
C HIS A 645 -21.32 -17.56 21.73
N MET A 646 -20.97 -18.24 20.64
CA MET A 646 -21.20 -19.68 20.49
C MET A 646 -20.43 -20.48 21.55
N ARG A 647 -19.14 -20.17 21.77
CA ARG A 647 -18.32 -20.76 22.84
C ARG A 647 -18.88 -20.44 24.23
N THR A 648 -19.36 -19.21 24.44
CA THR A 648 -20.03 -18.81 25.70
C THR A 648 -21.30 -19.63 25.97
N LEU A 649 -22.12 -19.87 24.94
CA LEU A 649 -23.33 -20.69 25.04
C LEU A 649 -23.00 -22.17 25.26
N ALA A 650 -21.97 -22.69 24.58
CA ALA A 650 -21.46 -24.04 24.74
C ALA A 650 -20.98 -24.30 26.18
N ALA A 651 -20.11 -23.44 26.71
CA ALA A 651 -19.62 -23.54 28.08
C ALA A 651 -20.78 -23.49 29.10
N ALA A 652 -21.72 -22.55 28.95
CA ALA A 652 -22.87 -22.45 29.84
C ALA A 652 -23.84 -23.65 29.79
N ALA A 653 -23.99 -24.31 28.64
CA ALA A 653 -24.76 -25.53 28.51
C ALA A 653 -24.05 -26.74 29.17
N SER A 654 -22.71 -26.79 29.08
CA SER A 654 -21.86 -27.75 29.79
C SER A 654 -21.96 -27.59 31.31
N SER A 655 -21.75 -26.37 31.84
CA SER A 655 -21.80 -26.06 33.27
C SER A 655 -23.16 -26.39 33.91
N ARG A 656 -24.27 -26.27 33.15
CA ARG A 656 -25.61 -26.70 33.60
C ARG A 656 -25.72 -28.22 33.74
N ALA A 657 -25.11 -29.00 32.86
CA ALA A 657 -25.06 -30.46 32.99
C ALA A 657 -24.15 -30.91 34.15
N LEU A 658 -23.18 -30.08 34.53
CA LEU A 658 -22.26 -30.29 35.66
C LEU A 658 -22.75 -29.64 36.98
N SER A 659 -23.96 -29.07 37.01
CA SER A 659 -24.55 -28.41 38.20
C SER A 659 -23.74 -27.24 38.79
N MET A 660 -22.93 -26.55 37.97
CA MET A 660 -22.10 -25.42 38.41
C MET A 660 -22.83 -24.06 38.29
N PRO A 661 -22.40 -23.01 39.03
CA PRO A 661 -22.95 -21.67 38.90
C PRO A 661 -22.75 -21.10 37.49
N VAL A 662 -23.79 -20.50 36.91
CA VAL A 662 -23.73 -19.89 35.56
C VAL A 662 -24.19 -18.44 35.60
N GLU A 663 -23.33 -17.54 35.11
CA GLU A 663 -23.61 -16.11 35.03
C GLU A 663 -24.63 -15.81 33.92
N THR A 664 -25.91 -15.77 34.29
CA THR A 664 -27.06 -15.69 33.36
C THR A 664 -26.98 -14.53 32.36
N SER A 665 -26.50 -13.37 32.80
CA SER A 665 -26.37 -12.16 31.96
C SER A 665 -25.50 -12.36 30.72
N LYS A 666 -24.42 -13.15 30.80
CA LYS A 666 -23.54 -13.46 29.66
C LYS A 666 -24.20 -14.46 28.71
N VAL A 667 -24.93 -15.44 29.25
CA VAL A 667 -25.64 -16.45 28.45
C VAL A 667 -26.77 -15.84 27.64
N ASP A 668 -27.54 -14.92 28.23
CA ASP A 668 -28.66 -14.28 27.53
C ASP A 668 -28.18 -13.30 26.46
N LYS A 669 -27.06 -12.59 26.68
CA LYS A 669 -26.36 -11.85 25.61
C LYS A 669 -25.91 -12.79 24.48
N ALA A 670 -25.29 -13.92 24.81
CA ALA A 670 -24.83 -14.88 23.80
C ALA A 670 -26.00 -15.43 22.95
N ARG A 671 -27.11 -15.81 23.59
CA ARG A 671 -28.35 -16.22 22.90
C ARG A 671 -28.89 -15.12 21.99
N PHE A 672 -28.91 -13.87 22.46
CA PHE A 672 -29.35 -12.73 21.66
C PHE A 672 -28.54 -12.63 20.37
N TYR A 673 -27.21 -12.53 20.44
CA TYR A 673 -26.38 -12.41 19.23
C TYR A 673 -26.49 -13.61 18.28
N ILE A 674 -26.56 -14.84 18.80
CA ILE A 674 -26.77 -16.04 17.95
C ILE A 674 -28.14 -15.99 17.27
N SER A 675 -29.19 -15.54 17.95
CA SER A 675 -30.52 -15.37 17.33
C SER A 675 -30.55 -14.27 16.27
N GLN A 676 -29.85 -13.14 16.48
CA GLN A 676 -29.71 -12.09 15.47
C GLN A 676 -29.01 -12.64 14.23
N TRP A 677 -27.93 -13.40 14.44
CA TRP A 677 -27.16 -14.02 13.36
C TRP A 677 -27.98 -15.02 12.53
N VAL A 678 -28.75 -15.91 13.16
CA VAL A 678 -29.60 -16.87 12.43
C VAL A 678 -30.79 -16.19 11.72
N ILE A 679 -31.42 -15.20 12.34
CA ILE A 679 -32.70 -14.63 11.87
C ILE A 679 -32.49 -13.40 10.97
N ARG A 680 -31.72 -12.41 11.42
CA ARG A 680 -31.50 -11.15 10.68
C ARG A 680 -30.36 -11.29 9.68
N ASP A 681 -29.22 -11.85 10.07
CA ASP A 681 -28.08 -12.10 9.19
C ASP A 681 -28.16 -13.47 8.48
N GLN A 682 -29.36 -13.94 8.17
CA GLN A 682 -29.63 -15.29 7.67
C GLN A 682 -28.76 -15.73 6.46
N TYR A 683 -28.36 -14.79 5.60
CA TYR A 683 -27.46 -15.03 4.47
C TYR A 683 -26.02 -15.32 4.93
N LYS A 684 -25.50 -14.55 5.90
CA LYS A 684 -24.18 -14.79 6.51
C LYS A 684 -24.16 -16.11 7.28
N ALA A 685 -25.25 -16.41 8.00
CA ALA A 685 -25.41 -17.70 8.67
C ALA A 685 -25.34 -18.86 7.68
N ARG A 686 -26.11 -18.83 6.59
CA ARG A 686 -26.06 -19.89 5.56
C ARG A 686 -24.71 -19.98 4.84
N LEU A 687 -24.06 -18.85 4.52
CA LEU A 687 -22.72 -18.84 3.93
C LEU A 687 -21.67 -19.46 4.87
N SER A 688 -21.74 -19.19 6.18
CA SER A 688 -20.82 -19.80 7.15
C SER A 688 -20.97 -21.32 7.25
N LEU A 689 -22.17 -21.88 7.02
CA LEU A 689 -22.39 -23.33 7.02
C LEU A 689 -21.66 -24.01 5.84
N ILE A 690 -21.54 -23.32 4.70
CA ILE A 690 -20.73 -23.76 3.56
C ILE A 690 -19.26 -23.85 3.95
N HIS A 691 -18.71 -22.79 4.57
CA HIS A 691 -17.30 -22.78 4.98
C HIS A 691 -17.00 -23.76 6.14
N ALA A 692 -17.92 -23.95 7.08
CA ALA A 692 -17.81 -24.99 8.11
C ALA A 692 -17.80 -26.39 7.47
N GLY A 693 -18.69 -26.64 6.50
CA GLY A 693 -18.70 -27.88 5.74
C GLY A 693 -17.42 -28.10 4.92
N ALA A 694 -16.87 -27.06 4.31
CA ALA A 694 -15.61 -27.10 3.57
C ALA A 694 -14.40 -27.42 4.46
N ILE A 695 -14.33 -26.85 5.67
CA ILE A 695 -13.32 -27.22 6.69
C ILE A 695 -13.42 -28.72 7.03
N LEU A 696 -14.62 -29.20 7.31
CA LEU A 696 -14.85 -30.62 7.66
C LEU A 696 -14.62 -31.56 6.46
N TRP A 697 -14.77 -31.09 5.22
CA TRP A 697 -14.37 -31.82 4.02
C TRP A 697 -12.84 -31.88 3.89
N HIS A 698 -12.17 -30.73 4.03
CA HIS A 698 -10.73 -30.58 3.84
C HIS A 698 -9.95 -31.46 4.82
N VAL A 699 -10.21 -31.32 6.12
CA VAL A 699 -9.56 -32.16 7.16
C VAL A 699 -9.80 -33.65 6.91
N ARG A 700 -10.97 -34.04 6.41
CA ARG A 700 -11.31 -35.45 6.18
C ARG A 700 -10.63 -36.07 4.93
N ARG A 701 -9.85 -35.31 4.16
CA ARG A 701 -9.14 -35.77 2.94
C ARG A 701 -7.69 -35.34 2.81
N TYR A 702 -7.39 -34.12 3.25
CA TYR A 702 -6.12 -33.43 3.04
C TYR A 702 -5.51 -32.95 4.36
N SER A 703 -5.95 -33.50 5.50
CA SER A 703 -5.27 -33.31 6.78
C SER A 703 -3.79 -33.63 6.64
N VAL A 704 -2.96 -32.73 7.16
CA VAL A 704 -1.51 -32.90 7.28
C VAL A 704 -1.09 -32.90 8.75
N ASN A 705 -2.04 -33.16 9.66
CA ASN A 705 -1.91 -32.99 11.11
C ASN A 705 -1.38 -31.60 11.51
N ASN A 706 -1.81 -30.54 10.83
CA ASN A 706 -1.42 -29.16 11.18
C ASN A 706 -2.04 -28.71 12.53
N PHE A 707 -1.29 -27.92 13.31
CA PHE A 707 -1.70 -27.49 14.66
C PHE A 707 -3.02 -26.68 14.72
N LEU A 708 -3.45 -26.07 13.61
CA LEU A 708 -4.75 -25.37 13.52
C LEU A 708 -5.93 -26.29 13.17
N GLU A 709 -5.70 -27.54 12.74
CA GLU A 709 -6.78 -28.46 12.36
C GLU A 709 -7.72 -28.77 13.55
N PRO A 710 -7.25 -29.05 14.78
CA PRO A 710 -8.11 -29.26 15.94
C PRO A 710 -9.08 -28.10 16.19
N PHE A 711 -8.56 -26.87 16.25
CA PHE A 711 -9.36 -25.67 16.44
C PHE A 711 -10.33 -25.43 15.26
N SER A 712 -9.90 -25.72 14.02
CA SER A 712 -10.76 -25.64 12.84
C SER A 712 -11.97 -26.57 12.92
N ILE A 713 -11.75 -27.84 13.30
CA ILE A 713 -12.83 -28.83 13.49
C ILE A 713 -13.80 -28.35 14.58
N PHE A 714 -13.26 -27.88 15.70
CA PHE A 714 -14.03 -27.40 16.84
C PHE A 714 -14.90 -26.19 16.48
N ALA A 715 -14.33 -25.16 15.85
CA ALA A 715 -15.03 -23.96 15.41
C ALA A 715 -16.15 -24.30 14.40
N ALA A 716 -15.84 -25.10 13.36
CA ALA A 716 -16.83 -25.55 12.38
C ALA A 716 -17.98 -26.34 13.04
N THR A 717 -17.67 -27.21 14.00
CA THR A 717 -18.67 -27.99 14.75
C THR A 717 -19.59 -27.08 15.56
N LEU A 718 -19.04 -26.08 16.27
CA LEU A 718 -19.83 -25.12 17.05
C LEU A 718 -20.75 -24.25 16.18
N VAL A 719 -20.30 -23.82 15.00
CA VAL A 719 -21.10 -23.02 14.07
C VAL A 719 -22.33 -23.81 13.60
N VAL A 720 -22.12 -25.04 13.11
CA VAL A 720 -23.21 -25.90 12.62
C VAL A 720 -24.14 -26.32 13.76
N TRP A 721 -23.61 -26.63 14.95
CA TRP A 721 -24.40 -26.96 16.15
C TRP A 721 -25.27 -25.78 16.61
N SER A 722 -24.71 -24.56 16.65
CA SER A 722 -25.43 -23.35 17.10
C SER A 722 -26.60 -23.03 16.17
N TYR A 723 -26.37 -23.10 14.86
CA TYR A 723 -27.42 -22.93 13.85
C TYR A 723 -28.50 -24.00 13.97
N SER A 724 -28.10 -25.28 14.04
CA SER A 724 -29.00 -26.44 14.19
C SER A 724 -29.90 -26.34 15.43
N THR A 725 -29.31 -25.94 16.56
CA THR A 725 -30.01 -25.77 17.85
C THR A 725 -31.04 -24.64 17.77
N MET A 726 -30.65 -23.48 17.25
CA MET A 726 -31.55 -22.33 17.09
C MET A 726 -32.69 -22.63 16.12
N MET A 727 -32.41 -23.23 14.97
CA MET A 727 -33.45 -23.60 13.99
C MET A 727 -34.41 -24.66 14.54
N THR A 728 -33.93 -25.62 15.32
CA THR A 728 -34.79 -26.61 16.00
C THR A 728 -35.70 -25.95 17.03
N PHE A 729 -35.18 -25.00 17.80
CA PHE A 729 -35.97 -24.19 18.76
C PHE A 729 -37.05 -23.36 18.07
N LEU A 730 -36.71 -22.65 16.99
CA LEU A 730 -37.67 -21.86 16.21
C LEU A 730 -38.79 -22.74 15.60
N LYS A 731 -38.44 -23.91 15.06
CA LYS A 731 -39.43 -24.90 14.56
C LYS A 731 -40.35 -25.42 15.67
N LYS A 732 -39.84 -25.65 16.89
CA LYS A 732 -40.63 -26.09 18.06
C LYS A 732 -41.65 -25.03 18.47
N ASN A 733 -41.23 -23.77 18.57
CA ASN A 733 -42.10 -22.66 18.96
C ASN A 733 -43.20 -22.35 17.93
N LYS A 734 -42.91 -22.51 16.63
CA LYS A 734 -43.93 -22.32 15.56
C LYS A 734 -45.04 -23.36 15.64
N ARG A 735 -44.72 -24.64 15.95
CA ARG A 735 -45.73 -25.69 16.15
C ARG A 735 -46.64 -25.41 17.35
N THR A 736 -46.08 -25.08 18.51
CA THR A 736 -46.88 -24.76 19.71
C THR A 736 -47.75 -23.51 19.53
N GLY A 737 -47.30 -22.53 18.73
CA GLY A 737 -48.12 -21.36 18.39
C GLY A 737 -49.30 -21.69 17.47
N GLN A 738 -49.12 -22.60 16.50
CA GLN A 738 -50.21 -23.07 15.63
C GLN A 738 -51.22 -23.97 16.36
N GLU A 739 -50.77 -24.78 17.32
CA GLU A 739 -51.65 -25.59 18.17
C GLU A 739 -52.53 -24.72 19.09
N GLN A 740 -51.99 -23.64 19.66
CA GLN A 740 -52.79 -22.68 20.46
C GLN A 740 -53.73 -21.79 19.63
N ALA A 741 -53.43 -21.55 18.35
CA ALA A 741 -54.27 -20.73 17.47
C ALA A 741 -55.56 -21.44 17.01
N ASN A 742 -55.55 -22.77 16.93
CA ASN A 742 -56.73 -23.56 16.52
C ASN A 742 -57.80 -23.71 17.61
N ASP A 743 -57.52 -23.34 18.86
CA ASP A 743 -58.37 -23.61 20.03
C ASP A 743 -59.20 -22.40 20.51
N ARG A 744 -59.31 -21.33 19.69
CA ARG A 744 -60.05 -20.10 20.02
C ARG A 744 -60.89 -19.55 18.86
N SER A 745 -62.04 -20.18 18.60
CA SER A 745 -63.01 -19.74 17.58
C SER A 745 -64.40 -19.41 18.16
N THR A 746 -64.50 -18.40 19.05
CA THR A 746 -65.78 -17.83 19.52
C THR A 746 -65.73 -16.31 19.80
N SER A 747 -66.09 -15.51 18.78
CA SER A 747 -67.01 -14.33 18.73
C SER A 747 -67.35 -13.48 20.00
N PRO A 748 -67.88 -12.22 19.89
CA PRO A 748 -67.48 -11.05 19.06
C PRO A 748 -67.60 -9.64 19.76
N TYR A 749 -67.16 -8.55 19.10
CA TYR A 749 -67.29 -7.09 19.47
C TYR A 749 -66.50 -6.62 20.73
N ILE A 750 -66.04 -5.36 20.93
CA ILE A 750 -66.37 -3.99 20.43
C ILE A 750 -65.08 -3.19 20.03
N SER A 751 -65.25 -2.08 19.30
CA SER A 751 -64.26 -1.26 18.55
C SER A 751 -63.48 -0.14 19.30
N ASN A 752 -62.30 0.19 18.72
CA ASN A 752 -61.50 1.45 18.77
C ASN A 752 -60.90 1.86 20.14
N ASP A 753 -59.58 2.10 20.28
CA ASP A 753 -58.79 3.04 19.45
C ASP A 753 -57.27 2.73 19.36
N ARG A 754 -56.63 3.16 18.26
CA ARG A 754 -55.17 3.26 17.96
C ARG A 754 -54.18 2.14 18.37
N ALA A 755 -53.63 1.48 17.35
CA ALA A 755 -52.30 0.85 17.36
C ALA A 755 -51.58 1.07 16.01
N PRO A 756 -50.25 1.06 15.98
CA PRO A 756 -49.47 0.49 14.88
C PRO A 756 -48.90 -0.85 15.34
N THR A 757 -49.56 -1.95 14.98
CA THR A 757 -49.15 -3.31 15.31
C THR A 757 -47.90 -3.72 14.52
N GLY A 758 -46.85 -4.15 15.22
CA GLY A 758 -45.69 -4.79 14.59
C GLY A 758 -46.02 -6.22 14.13
N ALA A 759 -45.49 -6.61 12.97
CA ALA A 759 -45.60 -7.96 12.42
C ALA A 759 -44.75 -8.99 13.20
N SER A 760 -45.06 -10.28 13.02
CA SER A 760 -44.33 -11.36 13.67
C SER A 760 -42.91 -11.51 13.10
N PRO A 761 -41.86 -11.79 13.91
CA PRO A 761 -40.47 -11.86 13.42
C PRO A 761 -40.16 -12.91 12.34
N LEU A 762 -41.12 -13.76 11.98
CA LEU A 762 -41.02 -14.79 10.94
C LEU A 762 -41.79 -14.47 9.65
N GLU A 763 -42.56 -13.38 9.60
CA GLU A 763 -43.24 -12.89 8.39
C GLU A 763 -42.31 -12.01 7.53
N ALA A 764 -41.13 -11.65 8.04
CA ALA A 764 -40.10 -10.89 7.32
C ALA A 764 -39.21 -11.76 6.40
N ILE A 765 -39.65 -12.97 6.03
CA ILE A 765 -38.90 -13.94 5.21
C ILE A 765 -39.74 -14.34 3.98
N GLY A 766 -39.67 -13.51 2.92
CA GLY A 766 -40.42 -13.65 1.65
C GLY A 766 -41.83 -13.01 1.73
N ASP A 767 -42.27 -12.14 0.83
CA ASP A 767 -42.11 -12.16 -0.63
C ASP A 767 -42.16 -10.76 -1.29
N THR A 768 -41.63 -10.68 -2.50
CA THR A 768 -42.07 -9.71 -3.51
C THR A 768 -42.14 -10.46 -4.84
N PRO A 769 -43.34 -10.67 -5.43
CA PRO A 769 -43.48 -11.57 -6.56
C PRO A 769 -42.90 -10.94 -7.83
N LEU A 770 -41.81 -11.52 -8.34
CA LEU A 770 -41.39 -11.35 -9.73
C LEU A 770 -42.11 -12.41 -10.58
N ALA A 771 -42.39 -12.06 -11.84
CA ALA A 771 -43.31 -12.80 -12.69
C ALA A 771 -42.86 -14.23 -12.99
N GLU A 772 -43.82 -15.16 -12.98
CA GLU A 772 -43.63 -16.57 -13.34
C GLU A 772 -43.16 -16.72 -14.80
N THR A 773 -41.99 -17.33 -14.98
CA THR A 773 -41.55 -17.87 -16.28
C THR A 773 -41.00 -19.28 -16.06
N GLU A 774 -41.71 -20.27 -16.59
CA GLU A 774 -41.38 -21.70 -16.75
C GLU A 774 -40.16 -22.21 -15.94
N GLU A 775 -40.41 -22.64 -14.69
CA GLU A 775 -39.36 -23.07 -13.75
C GLU A 775 -38.71 -24.41 -14.11
N GLU A 776 -37.36 -24.41 -14.17
CA GLU A 776 -36.56 -25.62 -13.96
C GLU A 776 -36.71 -26.10 -12.50
N PRO A 777 -36.60 -27.42 -12.21
CA PRO A 777 -36.84 -27.96 -10.88
C PRO A 777 -35.80 -27.45 -9.84
N GLU A 778 -36.22 -26.57 -8.93
CA GLU A 778 -35.37 -26.04 -7.84
C GLU A 778 -34.76 -27.19 -6.99
N PRO A 779 -33.44 -27.13 -6.66
CA PRO A 779 -32.79 -28.16 -5.85
C PRO A 779 -33.28 -28.14 -4.40
N VAL A 780 -33.70 -29.31 -3.87
CA VAL A 780 -34.33 -29.40 -2.54
C VAL A 780 -33.35 -29.65 -1.36
N PHE A 781 -32.08 -30.00 -1.62
CA PHE A 781 -31.05 -30.12 -0.59
C PHE A 781 -29.64 -29.81 -1.12
N LEU A 782 -28.71 -29.52 -0.20
CA LEU A 782 -27.28 -29.30 -0.46
C LEU A 782 -26.42 -30.13 0.51
N HIS A 783 -25.36 -30.78 0.03
CA HIS A 783 -24.39 -31.46 0.90
C HIS A 783 -23.27 -30.50 1.33
N LEU A 784 -23.39 -29.94 2.53
CA LEU A 784 -22.49 -28.91 3.06
C LEU A 784 -21.03 -29.38 3.15
N ASP A 785 -20.78 -30.65 3.50
CA ASP A 785 -19.44 -31.22 3.62
C ASP A 785 -19.00 -32.00 2.38
N ARG A 786 -19.34 -31.47 1.19
CA ARG A 786 -18.93 -31.95 -0.14
C ARG A 786 -18.62 -30.75 -1.05
N PRO A 787 -17.75 -30.92 -2.07
CA PRO A 787 -17.61 -29.94 -3.13
C PRO A 787 -18.98 -29.74 -3.79
N CYS A 788 -19.40 -28.50 -3.89
CA CYS A 788 -20.66 -28.07 -4.48
C CYS A 788 -20.35 -27.02 -5.54
N ASP A 789 -21.17 -26.98 -6.58
CA ASP A 789 -21.08 -25.93 -7.61
C ASP A 789 -21.51 -24.56 -7.05
N ASP A 790 -20.93 -23.48 -7.57
CA ASP A 790 -21.21 -22.10 -7.15
C ASP A 790 -22.69 -21.74 -7.32
N GLU A 791 -23.39 -22.26 -8.33
CA GLU A 791 -24.84 -22.04 -8.51
C GLU A 791 -25.65 -22.70 -7.39
N MET A 792 -25.27 -23.91 -6.96
CA MET A 792 -25.91 -24.59 -5.82
C MET A 792 -25.65 -23.85 -4.51
N VAL A 793 -24.42 -23.32 -4.32
CA VAL A 793 -24.06 -22.53 -3.14
C VAL A 793 -24.84 -21.21 -3.10
N GLN A 794 -24.91 -20.48 -4.21
CA GLN A 794 -25.69 -19.25 -4.32
C GLN A 794 -27.18 -19.50 -4.07
N THR A 795 -27.73 -20.59 -4.63
CA THR A 795 -29.13 -20.98 -4.42
C THR A 795 -29.39 -21.31 -2.95
N TYR A 796 -28.51 -22.05 -2.27
CA TYR A 796 -28.63 -22.32 -0.84
C TYR A 796 -28.50 -21.06 0.02
N VAL A 797 -27.59 -20.14 -0.29
CA VAL A 797 -27.47 -18.89 0.46
C VAL A 797 -28.72 -18.02 0.28
N ARG A 798 -29.24 -17.87 -0.95
CA ARG A 798 -30.43 -17.05 -1.24
C ARG A 798 -31.74 -17.70 -0.74
N LEU A 799 -31.97 -18.96 -1.13
CA LEU A 799 -33.23 -19.70 -0.99
C LEU A 799 -33.17 -20.85 0.04
N GLY A 800 -32.14 -20.94 0.88
CA GLY A 800 -31.98 -22.01 1.88
C GLY A 800 -33.04 -22.09 3.00
N HIS A 801 -34.15 -21.37 2.88
CA HIS A 801 -35.39 -21.66 3.63
C HIS A 801 -36.25 -22.73 2.93
N LYS A 802 -36.11 -22.90 1.60
CA LYS A 802 -36.67 -23.98 0.78
C LYS A 802 -35.79 -25.24 0.72
N MET A 803 -34.48 -25.12 1.01
CA MET A 803 -33.49 -26.21 0.85
C MET A 803 -33.01 -26.80 2.18
N ALA A 804 -32.83 -28.12 2.25
CA ALA A 804 -32.21 -28.78 3.40
C ALA A 804 -30.66 -28.79 3.31
N GLY A 805 -29.98 -28.39 4.38
CA GLY A 805 -28.52 -28.55 4.50
C GLY A 805 -28.18 -29.93 5.06
N HIS A 806 -27.46 -30.75 4.31
CA HIS A 806 -27.08 -32.12 4.69
C HIS A 806 -25.58 -32.22 4.99
N MET A 807 -25.21 -32.94 6.05
CA MET A 807 -23.80 -33.24 6.37
C MET A 807 -23.58 -34.75 6.52
N SER A 808 -22.44 -35.25 6.06
CA SER A 808 -22.08 -36.68 6.13
C SER A 808 -22.11 -37.17 7.58
N LYS A 809 -22.61 -38.40 7.81
CA LYS A 809 -22.88 -39.00 9.13
C LYS A 809 -23.90 -38.23 10.03
N VAL A 810 -24.49 -37.12 9.56
CA VAL A 810 -25.48 -36.30 10.29
C VAL A 810 -26.85 -36.21 9.60
N GLY A 811 -26.92 -36.21 8.26
CA GLY A 811 -28.15 -35.96 7.50
C GLY A 811 -28.55 -34.47 7.53
N ASP A 812 -29.85 -34.18 7.44
CA ASP A 812 -30.39 -32.81 7.59
C ASP A 812 -29.97 -32.20 8.94
N ILE A 813 -29.19 -31.11 8.88
CA ILE A 813 -28.67 -30.41 10.06
C ILE A 813 -29.77 -29.70 10.86
N CYS A 814 -30.97 -29.53 10.30
CA CYS A 814 -32.12 -28.88 10.92
C CYS A 814 -33.22 -29.88 11.33
N GLN A 815 -32.90 -31.19 11.37
CA GLN A 815 -33.78 -32.25 11.82
C GLN A 815 -33.73 -32.43 13.35
N VAL A 816 -34.79 -32.99 13.94
CA VAL A 816 -34.80 -33.40 15.35
C VAL A 816 -33.64 -34.38 15.62
N GLY A 817 -32.84 -34.09 16.64
CA GLY A 817 -31.66 -34.86 17.01
C GLY A 817 -30.38 -34.52 16.23
N ALA A 818 -30.44 -33.66 15.21
CA ALA A 818 -29.26 -33.23 14.46
C ALA A 818 -28.17 -32.55 15.33
N PRO A 819 -28.46 -31.66 16.30
CA PRO A 819 -27.43 -31.04 17.16
C PRO A 819 -26.51 -32.07 17.81
N ARG A 820 -27.08 -33.17 18.31
CA ARG A 820 -26.35 -34.25 18.97
C ARG A 820 -25.52 -35.09 17.99
N ARG A 821 -25.95 -35.21 16.73
CA ARG A 821 -25.19 -35.89 15.67
C ARG A 821 -24.01 -35.03 15.20
N ILE A 822 -24.19 -33.72 15.09
CA ILE A 822 -23.13 -32.74 14.72
C ILE A 822 -21.98 -32.80 15.72
N LEU A 823 -22.26 -32.67 17.02
CA LEU A 823 -21.23 -32.72 18.07
C LEU A 823 -20.44 -34.04 18.05
N ARG A 824 -21.12 -35.18 17.83
CA ARG A 824 -20.46 -36.51 17.74
C ARG A 824 -19.54 -36.64 16.53
N GLU A 825 -19.89 -36.07 15.38
CA GLU A 825 -19.02 -36.07 14.20
C GLU A 825 -17.78 -35.19 14.43
N GLY A 826 -17.93 -34.03 15.08
CA GLY A 826 -16.81 -33.18 15.49
C GLY A 826 -15.83 -33.89 16.44
N ILE A 827 -16.35 -34.54 17.49
CA ILE A 827 -15.55 -35.39 18.41
C ILE A 827 -14.83 -36.50 17.65
N ARG A 828 -15.52 -37.20 16.74
CA ARG A 828 -14.91 -38.27 15.94
C ARG A 828 -13.76 -37.77 15.07
N MET A 829 -13.87 -36.56 14.52
CA MET A 829 -12.80 -35.96 13.71
C MET A 829 -11.62 -35.47 14.56
N LEU A 830 -11.86 -34.93 15.76
CA LEU A 830 -10.80 -34.56 16.71
C LEU A 830 -9.99 -35.76 17.22
N MET A 831 -10.61 -36.95 17.30
CA MET A 831 -9.95 -38.19 17.75
C MET A 831 -9.34 -39.01 16.59
N GLY A 832 -8.89 -38.36 15.51
CA GLY A 832 -8.20 -39.04 14.40
C GLY A 832 -9.07 -39.93 13.51
N GLY A 833 -10.41 -39.84 13.61
CA GLY A 833 -11.33 -40.36 12.61
C GLY A 833 -11.57 -41.88 12.58
N ALA A 834 -10.94 -42.67 13.47
CA ALA A 834 -11.01 -44.14 13.48
C ALA A 834 -12.45 -44.68 13.40
N GLU A 835 -12.69 -45.64 12.49
CA GLU A 835 -13.98 -46.33 12.38
C GLU A 835 -14.06 -47.48 13.38
N GLN A 836 -14.63 -47.23 14.56
CA GLN A 836 -15.21 -48.31 15.36
C GLN A 836 -16.65 -48.58 14.90
N PRO A 837 -17.04 -49.84 14.63
CA PRO A 837 -18.39 -50.17 14.19
C PRO A 837 -19.45 -49.80 15.23
N LEU A 838 -20.58 -49.22 14.81
CA LEU A 838 -21.76 -49.15 15.67
C LEU A 838 -22.38 -50.55 15.81
N GLN A 839 -21.97 -51.28 16.84
CA GLN A 839 -22.79 -52.34 17.44
C GLN A 839 -23.02 -52.06 18.93
N SER A 840 -24.08 -52.68 19.45
CA SER A 840 -24.74 -52.30 20.70
C SER A 840 -23.95 -52.68 21.94
N GLU A 841 -23.35 -51.71 22.62
CA GLU A 841 -22.76 -51.92 23.95
C GLU A 841 -23.26 -50.91 24.99
N THR A 842 -23.34 -51.37 26.23
CA THR A 842 -24.10 -50.73 27.31
C THR A 842 -23.28 -49.68 28.07
N SER A 843 -23.96 -48.82 28.85
CA SER A 843 -23.38 -47.63 29.48
C SER A 843 -22.14 -47.88 30.37
N LYS A 844 -21.90 -49.12 30.83
CA LYS A 844 -20.77 -49.46 31.71
C LYS A 844 -19.43 -49.69 31.00
N GLN A 845 -19.40 -49.95 29.68
CA GLN A 845 -18.12 -50.10 28.96
C GLN A 845 -17.48 -48.75 28.58
N ARG A 846 -18.26 -47.66 28.51
CA ARG A 846 -17.73 -46.32 28.18
C ARG A 846 -16.85 -45.72 29.28
N GLU A 847 -17.15 -45.97 30.55
CA GLU A 847 -16.31 -45.49 31.66
C GLU A 847 -14.94 -46.19 31.70
N SER A 848 -14.83 -47.41 31.17
CA SER A 848 -13.55 -48.13 31.09
C SER A 848 -12.61 -47.61 29.99
N LEU A 849 -13.14 -46.99 28.94
CA LEU A 849 -12.37 -46.48 27.79
C LEU A 849 -11.73 -45.11 28.02
N MET A 850 -12.10 -44.40 29.09
CA MET A 850 -11.47 -43.14 29.49
C MET A 850 -10.36 -43.31 30.54
N VAL A 851 -10.08 -44.54 30.99
CA VAL A 851 -9.09 -44.82 32.05
C VAL A 851 -7.76 -45.36 31.48
N ASP A 852 -7.77 -46.03 30.32
CA ASP A 852 -6.56 -46.56 29.66
C ASP A 852 -6.20 -45.82 28.35
N GLY A 853 -5.52 -44.68 28.49
CA GLY A 853 -4.20 -44.44 27.86
C GLY A 853 -4.00 -44.42 26.33
N GLN A 854 -5.00 -44.57 25.45
CA GLN A 854 -4.78 -44.59 23.98
C GLN A 854 -5.75 -43.74 23.14
N ALA A 855 -5.91 -42.46 23.49
CA ALA A 855 -6.31 -41.44 22.52
C ALA A 855 -5.06 -40.72 22.00
N SER A 856 -4.64 -41.02 20.76
CA SER A 856 -3.47 -40.39 20.13
C SER A 856 -3.83 -38.98 19.62
N TYR A 857 -3.86 -38.00 20.52
CA TYR A 857 -3.95 -36.59 20.16
C TYR A 857 -2.64 -36.15 19.47
N ALA A 858 -2.73 -35.41 18.37
CA ALA A 858 -1.55 -35.02 17.60
C ALA A 858 -0.78 -33.87 18.27
N TRP A 859 -1.51 -32.97 18.97
CA TRP A 859 -0.94 -31.79 19.62
C TRP A 859 -1.35 -31.61 21.09
N GLY A 860 -2.25 -32.44 21.61
CA GLY A 860 -2.80 -32.37 22.98
C GLY A 860 -3.91 -31.34 23.18
N ILE A 861 -3.99 -30.31 22.31
CA ILE A 861 -5.03 -29.28 22.32
C ILE A 861 -6.42 -29.82 21.92
N GLU A 862 -6.49 -31.01 21.31
CA GLU A 862 -7.71 -31.69 20.94
C GLU A 862 -8.57 -32.06 22.17
N GLN A 863 -7.92 -32.37 23.30
CA GLN A 863 -8.58 -32.91 24.49
C GLN A 863 -9.61 -31.94 25.09
N PRO A 864 -9.28 -30.66 25.42
CA PRO A 864 -10.27 -29.69 25.89
C PRO A 864 -11.47 -29.50 24.95
N TYR A 865 -11.25 -29.52 23.64
CA TYR A 865 -12.33 -29.43 22.65
C TYR A 865 -13.24 -30.67 22.66
N VAL A 866 -12.66 -31.87 22.75
CA VAL A 866 -13.42 -33.14 22.87
C VAL A 866 -14.25 -33.17 24.16
N GLU A 867 -13.66 -32.78 25.30
CA GLU A 867 -14.35 -32.75 26.59
C GLU A 867 -15.55 -31.79 26.59
N LEU A 868 -15.39 -30.58 26.04
CA LEU A 868 -16.48 -29.63 25.90
C LEU A 868 -17.57 -30.15 24.96
N LEU A 869 -17.21 -30.68 23.79
CA LEU A 869 -18.20 -31.22 22.85
C LEU A 869 -18.95 -32.45 23.42
N ASP A 870 -18.29 -33.36 24.13
CA ASP A 870 -18.98 -34.52 24.72
C ASP A 870 -19.87 -34.11 25.90
N SER A 871 -19.47 -33.10 26.67
CA SER A 871 -20.36 -32.51 27.69
C SER A 871 -21.66 -31.96 27.08
N LEU A 872 -21.60 -31.37 25.88
CA LEU A 872 -22.78 -30.96 25.13
C LEU A 872 -23.59 -32.15 24.57
N VAL A 873 -22.95 -33.26 24.19
CA VAL A 873 -23.63 -34.51 23.78
C VAL A 873 -24.39 -35.14 24.95
N ARG A 874 -23.92 -34.93 26.18
CA ARG A 874 -24.58 -35.33 27.44
C ARG A 874 -25.71 -34.36 27.79
N SER A 875 -25.52 -33.03 27.65
CA SER A 875 -26.55 -32.03 27.95
C SER A 875 -27.70 -31.98 26.92
N SER A 876 -27.45 -32.34 25.66
CA SER A 876 -28.44 -32.31 24.57
C SER A 876 -29.36 -33.54 24.56
N ALA A 877 -29.72 -34.05 25.74
CA ALA A 877 -30.54 -35.25 25.92
C ALA A 877 -32.01 -34.97 26.28
N ASP A 878 -32.35 -33.74 26.70
CA ASP A 878 -33.69 -33.26 27.10
C ASP A 878 -34.19 -32.08 26.24
#